data_AF-A0A944XJJ4-F1
#
_entry.id   AF-A0A944XJJ4-F1
#
_cell.length_a   1.000
_cell.length_b   1.000
_cell.length_c   1.000
_cell.angle_alpha   90.00
_cell.angle_beta   90.00
_cell.angle_gamma   90.00
#
_symmetry.space_group_name_H-M   'P 1'
#
loop_
_entity.id
_entity.type
_entity.pdbx_description
1 polymer ?
#
loop_
_entity_poly.entity_id
_entity_poly.type
_entity_poly.pdbx_seq_one_letter_code
_entity_poly.pdbx_strand_id
1 'polypeptide(L)'
;MKKLMLIGMLLSSTAFGFDFKADWNAKWIGLTEDSAVNTWLAYRTGVELDSVPKEVIANIACDSKYWLWINGEMAVFEGQLKRGPNSKDTYYDPVDIAPYLKRGENTIAILVWHFGKHGFSHNNSGKAGLIFDTQLFRSDSSWKVIKHPAFGMTGQKHPNFRLPESNVLFDARKDMGDWTAPAFDDTAWQNAVELGTPPCRPWGRLAKRQIPQWLDSGLRKYEKVSKKANKDGSTTVTGKLPYNCHVTPYIKLKSKPGKTIDIRSDNYIVTGNACVRSEYITKNGNQDFETPAWINGHHIHYKIPKGVEVLEVRYRETGYDADVVGMFECENERLNELWQKSFRTLYVTMRDTYFDCPDRERAQWWGDMVNEMGEAFYVFDAVKGPMLAKKGIYELAKWQRDDKVLYSPVPAGVSKPDNRKMKKKDGSWYKELPRQMLASVGWYGFWYYYWYTGDQQTIVDVYPHVRDYLSLWKLGADGLVIHRTGDWDWTDWGKHKDVPVVENAWLYLALKAAVEMAQLSGNTADIADYQASMKSIEANFNKTFWDGKQYRSAAHKGLTDDRGNAMAVVAGLAKSKYYPAIQQVLKQEYNASPYMEKYVLESLFMMGDADQAVERILKRFAKMIDAPISTLYENFGGGEDRANHGTINHAWSGGGLTMMHQYIAGVQPTSPAFKTYSIRPQMGSLKHIRTKVPTQFGTIELELNKTESGVLAMNLNSPKETTATVALPLTEKMNTLTVNGNVVWAGGAKKNCPAGCRFQGVTDNRVRIELAAGKWAIELK
;
A
#
# COMPACT_ATOMS: atom_id res chain seq x y z
N MET A 1 12.32 31.84 51.80
CA MET A 1 12.86 30.58 51.22
C MET A 1 11.95 30.16 50.07
N LYS A 2 12.36 30.41 48.83
CA LYS A 2 11.67 29.95 47.62
C LYS A 2 12.10 28.51 47.32
N LYS A 3 11.17 27.55 47.29
CA LYS A 3 11.43 26.20 46.77
C LYS A 3 11.07 26.20 45.28
N LEU A 4 12.10 26.10 44.43
CA LEU A 4 11.95 25.75 43.02
C LEU A 4 11.50 24.29 42.92
N MET A 5 10.34 24.04 42.31
CA MET A 5 10.02 22.74 41.72
C MET A 5 10.69 22.68 40.35
N LEU A 6 11.71 21.83 40.22
CA LEU A 6 12.29 21.47 38.93
C LEU A 6 11.36 20.43 38.29
N ILE A 7 10.58 20.83 37.30
CA ILE A 7 9.88 19.89 36.41
C ILE A 7 10.91 19.45 35.37
N GLY A 8 11.40 18.22 35.48
CA GLY A 8 12.20 17.60 34.43
C GLY A 8 11.33 17.30 33.22
N MET A 9 11.38 18.17 32.21
CA MET A 9 10.97 17.79 30.86
C MET A 9 11.99 16.77 30.35
N LEU A 10 11.57 15.50 30.29
CA LEU A 10 12.18 14.52 29.39
C LEU A 10 12.00 15.05 27.96
N LEU A 11 13.04 15.68 27.44
CA LEU A 11 13.19 15.97 26.02
C LEU A 11 13.22 14.63 25.29
N SER A 12 12.07 14.11 24.88
CA SER A 12 12.04 13.19 23.76
C SER A 12 12.58 13.97 22.58
N SER A 13 13.77 13.60 22.09
CA SER A 13 14.26 14.10 20.82
C SER A 13 13.29 13.61 19.75
N THR A 14 12.28 14.39 19.41
CA THR A 14 11.37 14.11 18.30
C THR A 14 12.18 14.22 17.01
N ALA A 15 12.88 13.15 16.67
CA ALA A 15 13.49 13.01 15.38
C ALA A 15 12.35 12.92 14.36
N PHE A 16 12.35 13.86 13.39
CA PHE A 16 11.47 13.93 12.23
C PHE A 16 10.89 12.55 11.83
N GLY A 17 9.58 12.38 11.96
CA GLY A 17 8.78 11.27 11.44
C GLY A 17 8.82 9.89 12.09
N PHE A 18 9.90 9.50 12.76
CA PHE A 18 10.03 8.18 13.41
C PHE A 18 10.31 8.33 14.89
N ASP A 19 9.60 7.57 15.72
CA ASP A 19 9.89 7.45 17.15
C ASP A 19 11.07 6.50 17.34
N PHE A 20 12.19 7.01 17.85
CA PHE A 20 13.38 6.20 18.14
C PHE A 20 13.50 6.02 19.63
N LYS A 21 13.61 4.76 20.09
CA LYS A 21 13.93 4.48 21.48
C LYS A 21 15.37 4.91 21.75
N ALA A 22 15.56 5.85 22.67
CA ALA A 22 16.87 6.43 23.01
C ALA A 22 17.69 5.53 23.94
N ASP A 23 17.05 4.90 24.93
CA ASP A 23 17.73 4.14 25.99
C ASP A 23 17.58 2.64 25.78
N TRP A 24 18.55 2.02 25.11
CA TRP A 24 18.65 0.57 24.99
C TRP A 24 19.66 0.02 26.00
N ASN A 25 19.18 -0.80 26.92
CA ASN A 25 20.05 -1.55 27.84
C ASN A 25 20.32 -2.98 27.33
N ALA A 26 19.52 -3.45 26.36
CA ALA A 26 19.74 -4.71 25.66
C ALA A 26 20.90 -4.62 24.65
N LYS A 27 21.49 -5.77 24.35
CA LYS A 27 22.55 -5.92 23.36
C LYS A 27 21.98 -6.56 22.10
N TRP A 28 22.41 -6.09 20.94
CA TRP A 28 22.34 -6.92 19.74
C TRP A 28 23.16 -8.18 19.99
N ILE A 29 22.56 -9.34 19.75
CA ILE A 29 23.18 -10.65 19.94
C ILE A 29 23.13 -11.45 18.63
N GLY A 30 24.10 -12.34 18.47
CA GLY A 30 24.16 -13.25 17.33
C GLY A 30 25.44 -14.09 17.31
N LEU A 31 25.86 -14.46 16.10
CA LEU A 31 27.13 -15.16 15.86
C LEU A 31 28.24 -14.17 15.51
N THR A 32 29.50 -14.56 15.72
CA THR A 32 30.68 -13.76 15.36
C THR A 32 30.79 -13.54 13.85
N GLU A 33 30.58 -14.60 13.09
CA GLU A 33 30.70 -14.64 11.62
C GLU A 33 29.68 -13.74 10.91
N ASP A 34 30.08 -13.20 9.76
CA ASP A 34 29.13 -12.55 8.86
C ASP A 34 28.12 -13.55 8.33
N SER A 35 26.88 -13.10 8.17
CA SER A 35 25.78 -13.99 7.84
C SER A 35 25.67 -14.21 6.34
N ALA A 36 25.71 -15.47 5.91
CA ALA A 36 25.44 -15.83 4.54
C ALA A 36 23.98 -15.50 4.15
N VAL A 37 23.72 -15.37 2.85
CA VAL A 37 22.36 -15.28 2.30
C VAL A 37 21.51 -16.45 2.84
N ASN A 38 20.25 -16.16 3.21
CA ASN A 38 19.29 -17.15 3.71
C ASN A 38 19.76 -17.87 4.99
N THR A 39 20.22 -17.12 5.98
CA THR A 39 20.65 -17.66 7.28
C THR A 39 19.49 -17.73 8.26
N TRP A 40 19.35 -18.86 8.94
CA TRP A 40 18.33 -19.10 9.95
C TRP A 40 18.99 -19.35 11.30
N LEU A 41 18.69 -18.52 12.29
CA LEU A 41 19.25 -18.60 13.64
C LEU A 41 18.13 -18.85 14.64
N ALA A 42 18.31 -19.85 15.50
CA ALA A 42 17.44 -20.09 16.62
C ALA A 42 18.11 -19.55 17.89
N TYR A 43 17.36 -18.76 18.65
CA TYR A 43 17.77 -18.17 19.92
C TYR A 43 16.90 -18.72 21.04
N ARG A 44 17.49 -18.96 22.21
CA ARG A 44 16.79 -19.41 23.41
C ARG A 44 17.34 -18.75 24.67
N THR A 45 16.47 -18.49 25.64
CA THR A 45 16.87 -18.18 27.00
C THR A 45 15.83 -18.66 28.01
N GLY A 46 16.28 -18.95 29.23
CA GLY A 46 15.44 -19.22 30.39
C GLY A 46 15.42 -18.00 31.31
N VAL A 47 14.24 -17.62 31.79
CA VAL A 47 14.06 -16.51 32.72
C VAL A 47 13.14 -16.93 33.87
N GLU A 48 13.55 -16.64 35.10
CA GLU A 48 12.73 -16.89 36.28
C GLU A 48 12.05 -15.59 36.72
N LEU A 49 10.73 -15.63 36.92
CA LEU A 49 9.91 -14.47 37.27
C LEU A 49 9.18 -14.67 38.59
N ASP A 50 9.39 -13.77 39.55
CA ASP A 50 8.64 -13.77 40.82
C ASP A 50 7.15 -13.49 40.64
N SER A 51 6.82 -12.67 39.64
CA SER A 51 5.47 -12.32 39.25
C SER A 51 5.45 -11.84 37.79
N VAL A 52 4.27 -11.89 37.16
CA VAL A 52 4.06 -11.37 35.80
C VAL A 52 3.23 -10.09 35.90
N PRO A 53 3.78 -8.93 35.48
CA PRO A 53 3.01 -7.69 35.38
C PRO A 53 1.83 -7.84 34.42
N LYS A 54 0.83 -6.94 34.54
CA LYS A 54 -0.34 -6.93 33.64
C LYS A 54 0.05 -6.74 32.16
N GLU A 55 1.13 -6.02 31.92
CA GLU A 55 1.65 -5.69 30.59
C GLU A 55 3.17 -5.79 30.61
N VAL A 56 3.73 -6.47 29.61
CA VAL A 56 5.18 -6.63 29.43
C VAL A 56 5.50 -6.39 27.97
N ILE A 57 5.93 -5.18 27.64
CA ILE A 57 6.28 -4.82 26.27
C ILE A 57 7.69 -5.28 25.95
N ALA A 58 7.79 -6.30 25.11
CA ALA A 58 9.02 -6.68 24.44
C ALA A 58 9.24 -5.76 23.24
N ASN A 59 10.34 -5.01 23.27
CA ASN A 59 10.82 -4.27 22.11
C ASN A 59 11.82 -5.18 21.38
N ILE A 60 11.41 -5.68 20.22
CA ILE A 60 12.13 -6.72 19.48
C ILE A 60 12.58 -6.14 18.15
N ALA A 61 13.86 -6.22 17.83
CA ALA A 61 14.32 -6.01 16.47
C ALA A 61 15.22 -7.16 16.03
N CYS A 62 15.16 -7.50 14.75
CA CYS A 62 16.08 -8.44 14.14
C CYS A 62 16.43 -8.01 12.72
N ASP A 63 17.44 -8.66 12.15
CA ASP A 63 17.67 -8.63 10.71
C ASP A 63 17.53 -10.06 10.15
N SER A 64 16.45 -10.45 9.46
CA SER A 64 15.44 -9.61 8.79
C SER A 64 13.97 -9.86 9.20
N LYS A 65 13.62 -11.08 9.63
CA LYS A 65 12.28 -11.47 10.11
C LYS A 65 12.41 -12.42 11.31
N TYR A 66 11.43 -12.42 12.22
CA TYR A 66 11.45 -13.34 13.37
C TYR A 66 10.11 -14.04 13.65
N TRP A 67 10.16 -15.15 14.38
CA TRP A 67 8.99 -15.79 15.01
C TRP A 67 9.30 -15.99 16.49
N LEU A 68 8.35 -15.68 17.36
CA LEU A 68 8.51 -15.72 18.82
C LEU A 68 7.60 -16.78 19.43
N TRP A 69 8.19 -17.63 20.25
CA TRP A 69 7.49 -18.53 21.16
C TRP A 69 7.90 -18.25 22.60
N ILE A 70 6.94 -18.34 23.50
CA ILE A 70 7.14 -18.24 24.94
C ILE A 70 6.48 -19.47 25.54
N ASN A 71 7.25 -20.27 26.29
CA ASN A 71 6.81 -21.53 26.86
C ASN A 71 6.25 -22.53 25.84
N GLY A 72 6.76 -22.50 24.60
CA GLY A 72 6.26 -23.32 23.47
C GLY A 72 5.00 -22.76 22.79
N GLU A 73 4.36 -21.73 23.37
CA GLU A 73 3.21 -21.05 22.76
C GLU A 73 3.68 -19.92 21.84
N MET A 74 3.07 -19.83 20.66
CA MET A 74 3.41 -18.83 19.66
C MET A 74 2.84 -17.46 20.03
N ALA A 75 3.73 -16.50 20.29
CA ALA A 75 3.37 -15.13 20.63
C ALA A 75 3.39 -14.19 19.42
N VAL A 76 4.27 -14.45 18.44
CA VAL A 76 4.34 -13.68 17.18
C VAL A 76 4.59 -14.63 16.00
N PHE A 77 3.66 -14.65 15.05
CA PHE A 77 3.85 -15.28 13.75
C PHE A 77 4.33 -14.26 12.72
N GLU A 78 5.63 -14.27 12.44
CA GLU A 78 6.34 -13.31 11.58
C GLU A 78 6.32 -11.86 12.14
N GLY A 79 7.35 -11.45 12.85
CA GLY A 79 7.61 -10.06 13.20
C GLY A 79 8.67 -9.42 12.30
N GLN A 80 9.00 -8.17 12.64
CA GLN A 80 9.92 -7.25 11.98
C GLN A 80 9.40 -6.72 10.63
N LEU A 81 9.52 -5.41 10.43
CA LEU A 81 9.35 -4.78 9.12
C LEU A 81 10.62 -4.96 8.28
N LYS A 82 10.47 -5.11 6.96
CA LYS A 82 11.62 -5.03 6.04
C LYS A 82 12.47 -3.79 6.37
N ARG A 83 13.76 -4.02 6.61
CA ARG A 83 14.70 -2.98 7.04
C ARG A 83 14.78 -1.82 6.04
N GLY A 84 14.58 -0.61 6.55
CA GLY A 84 14.89 0.65 5.87
C GLY A 84 13.97 1.83 6.18
N PRO A 85 13.72 2.21 7.46
CA PRO A 85 13.10 3.52 7.77
C PRO A 85 13.86 4.69 7.12
N ASN A 86 15.17 4.52 6.99
CA ASN A 86 16.07 5.30 6.15
C ASN A 86 17.23 4.40 5.71
N SER A 87 18.25 4.96 5.07
CA SER A 87 19.39 4.20 4.56
C SER A 87 20.29 3.55 5.63
N LYS A 88 20.15 3.93 6.91
CA LYS A 88 21.08 3.55 8.00
C LYS A 88 20.42 2.85 9.19
N ASP A 89 19.15 3.13 9.44
CA ASP A 89 18.44 2.70 10.65
C ASP A 89 17.57 1.44 10.42
N THR A 90 17.08 0.84 11.50
CA THR A 90 16.27 -0.42 11.49
C THR A 90 14.97 -0.22 12.27
N TYR A 91 13.95 -1.03 12.00
CA TYR A 91 12.70 -1.01 12.78
C TYR A 91 12.79 -1.91 14.02
N TYR A 92 12.03 -1.61 15.07
CA TYR A 92 11.72 -2.55 16.16
C TYR A 92 10.20 -2.65 16.38
N ASP A 93 9.76 -3.82 16.83
CA ASP A 93 8.38 -4.12 17.16
C ASP A 93 8.15 -4.04 18.68
N PRO A 94 7.15 -3.27 19.14
CA PRO A 94 6.62 -3.41 20.50
C PRO A 94 5.55 -4.52 20.51
N VAL A 95 5.71 -5.52 21.37
CA VAL A 95 4.78 -6.65 21.53
C VAL A 95 4.50 -6.87 23.01
N ASP A 96 3.22 -6.89 23.40
CA ASP A 96 2.86 -7.31 24.76
C ASP A 96 2.94 -8.83 24.89
N ILE A 97 3.88 -9.28 25.72
CA ILE A 97 4.15 -10.70 25.95
C ILE A 97 3.62 -11.19 27.30
N ALA A 98 3.02 -10.32 28.13
CA ALA A 98 2.46 -10.71 29.42
C ALA A 98 1.51 -11.91 29.35
N PRO A 99 0.62 -12.04 28.33
CA PRO A 99 -0.30 -13.18 28.25
C PRO A 99 0.37 -14.56 28.13
N TYR A 100 1.64 -14.61 27.72
CA TYR A 100 2.38 -15.85 27.48
C TYR A 100 3.35 -16.21 28.62
N LEU A 101 3.54 -15.30 29.58
CA LEU A 101 4.43 -15.46 30.72
C LEU A 101 3.68 -16.07 31.91
N LYS A 102 4.43 -16.77 32.78
CA LYS A 102 3.95 -17.30 34.05
C LYS A 102 4.92 -16.97 35.19
N ARG A 103 4.46 -17.09 36.44
CA ARG A 103 5.37 -17.08 37.60
C ARG A 103 6.29 -18.31 37.56
N GLY A 104 7.54 -18.14 37.97
CA GLY A 104 8.58 -19.16 37.91
C GLY A 104 9.33 -19.15 36.58
N GLU A 105 9.79 -20.32 36.16
CA GLU A 105 10.58 -20.48 34.94
C GLU A 105 9.75 -20.24 33.67
N ASN A 106 10.31 -19.44 32.77
CA ASN A 106 9.81 -19.19 31.43
C ASN A 106 10.90 -19.44 30.40
N THR A 107 10.51 -19.98 29.26
CA THR A 107 11.41 -20.16 28.11
C THR A 107 11.02 -19.20 27.01
N ILE A 108 11.99 -18.43 26.51
CA ILE A 108 11.82 -17.54 25.36
C ILE A 108 12.59 -18.15 24.21
N ALA A 109 11.92 -18.40 23.09
CA ALA A 109 12.50 -19.01 21.90
C ALA A 109 12.18 -18.16 20.66
N ILE A 110 13.20 -17.80 19.87
CA ILE A 110 13.06 -16.92 18.71
C ILE A 110 13.77 -17.52 17.50
N LEU A 111 13.05 -17.67 16.39
CA LEU A 111 13.64 -18.00 15.09
C LEU A 111 13.85 -16.72 14.31
N VAL A 112 15.07 -16.44 13.85
CA VAL A 112 15.40 -15.31 12.98
C VAL A 112 15.74 -15.82 11.59
N TRP A 113 15.10 -15.25 10.58
CA TRP A 113 15.46 -15.39 9.17
C TRP A 113 16.18 -14.12 8.70
N HIS A 114 17.48 -14.23 8.46
CA HIS A 114 18.26 -13.21 7.81
C HIS A 114 18.29 -13.44 6.30
N PHE A 115 17.75 -12.50 5.53
CA PHE A 115 17.74 -12.60 4.08
C PHE A 115 19.17 -12.55 3.51
N GLY A 116 20.01 -11.64 4.02
CA GLY A 116 21.40 -11.47 3.60
C GLY A 116 21.57 -10.96 2.16
N LYS A 117 20.52 -10.38 1.56
CA LYS A 117 20.49 -9.93 0.16
C LYS A 117 19.67 -8.64 0.04
N HIS A 118 20.13 -7.70 -0.80
CA HIS A 118 19.34 -6.54 -1.17
C HIS A 118 18.13 -6.93 -2.01
N GLY A 119 17.12 -6.05 -2.02
CA GLY A 119 16.02 -6.11 -2.97
C GLY A 119 15.41 -4.74 -3.16
N PHE A 120 14.37 -4.66 -3.98
CA PHE A 120 13.67 -3.41 -4.26
C PHE A 120 12.77 -2.94 -3.09
N SER A 121 12.71 -3.73 -2.02
CA SER A 121 11.93 -3.46 -0.81
C SER A 121 12.71 -3.70 0.49
N HIS A 122 14.03 -3.87 0.42
CA HIS A 122 14.83 -4.17 1.60
C HIS A 122 16.29 -3.74 1.42
N ASN A 123 16.80 -3.05 2.45
CA ASN A 123 18.20 -2.68 2.54
C ASN A 123 18.97 -3.65 3.46
N ASN A 124 19.72 -4.57 2.86
CA ASN A 124 20.52 -5.56 3.57
C ASN A 124 21.61 -4.90 4.42
N SER A 125 21.72 -5.29 5.68
CA SER A 125 22.78 -4.83 6.59
C SER A 125 24.08 -5.64 6.48
N GLY A 126 24.02 -6.84 5.89
CA GLY A 126 25.13 -7.79 5.81
C GLY A 126 25.33 -8.64 7.08
N LYS A 127 24.57 -8.41 8.15
CA LYS A 127 24.72 -9.15 9.41
C LYS A 127 23.38 -9.47 10.07
N ALA A 128 23.15 -10.75 10.35
CA ALA A 128 22.05 -11.19 11.19
C ALA A 128 22.28 -10.74 12.64
N GLY A 129 21.19 -10.39 13.31
CA GLY A 129 21.22 -10.07 14.73
C GLY A 129 19.81 -10.11 15.29
N LEU A 130 19.74 -10.19 16.61
CA LEU A 130 18.53 -10.06 17.40
C LEU A 130 18.79 -9.09 18.56
N ILE A 131 17.83 -8.24 18.86
CA ILE A 131 17.78 -7.52 20.13
C ILE A 131 16.38 -7.66 20.71
N PHE A 132 16.32 -7.89 22.02
CA PHE A 132 15.10 -8.13 22.76
C PHE A 132 15.19 -7.37 24.08
N ASP A 133 14.27 -6.42 24.31
CA ASP A 133 14.34 -5.55 25.48
C ASP A 133 12.96 -5.38 26.14
N THR A 134 12.86 -5.82 27.39
CA THR A 134 11.68 -5.64 28.26
C THR A 134 12.11 -4.96 29.56
N GLN A 135 11.14 -4.59 30.39
CA GLN A 135 11.41 -4.14 31.75
C GLN A 135 11.91 -5.25 32.70
N LEU A 136 11.77 -6.53 32.34
CA LEU A 136 12.07 -7.68 33.21
C LEU A 136 13.41 -8.34 32.87
N PHE A 137 13.67 -8.56 31.59
CA PHE A 137 14.89 -9.21 31.07
C PHE A 137 15.21 -8.69 29.67
N ARG A 138 16.43 -8.96 29.20
CA ARG A 138 16.96 -8.42 27.94
C ARG A 138 17.90 -9.38 27.25
N SER A 139 18.18 -9.13 25.97
CA SER A 139 19.19 -9.86 25.21
C SER A 139 20.59 -9.42 25.60
N ASP A 140 21.43 -10.39 25.91
CA ASP A 140 22.86 -10.27 26.22
C ASP A 140 23.55 -11.63 25.95
N SER A 141 24.82 -11.76 26.34
CA SER A 141 25.62 -12.99 26.17
C SER A 141 25.13 -14.23 26.94
N SER A 142 24.11 -14.12 27.80
CA SER A 142 23.50 -15.29 28.47
C SER A 142 22.59 -16.10 27.54
N TRP A 143 22.08 -15.47 26.47
CA TRP A 143 21.22 -16.14 25.51
C TRP A 143 21.98 -17.21 24.74
N LYS A 144 21.31 -18.30 24.41
CA LYS A 144 21.82 -19.35 23.52
C LYS A 144 21.47 -19.03 22.08
N VAL A 145 22.37 -19.40 21.17
CA VAL A 145 22.14 -19.27 19.72
C VAL A 145 22.73 -20.46 18.95
N ILE A 146 22.02 -20.89 17.91
CA ILE A 146 22.53 -21.87 16.95
C ILE A 146 22.04 -21.52 15.54
N LYS A 147 22.85 -21.83 14.53
CA LYS A 147 22.37 -21.87 13.14
C LYS A 147 21.47 -23.08 12.96
N HIS A 148 20.20 -22.86 12.62
CA HIS A 148 19.21 -23.92 12.57
C HIS A 148 19.55 -24.96 11.48
N PRO A 149 19.88 -26.21 11.83
CA PRO A 149 20.51 -27.17 10.91
C PRO A 149 19.57 -27.72 9.81
N ALA A 150 18.25 -27.64 10.02
CA ALA A 150 17.26 -28.05 9.02
C ALA A 150 17.06 -27.05 7.87
N PHE A 151 17.33 -25.76 8.06
CA PHE A 151 17.09 -24.78 7.01
C PHE A 151 18.24 -24.72 6.00
N GLY A 152 17.91 -24.52 4.73
CA GLY A 152 18.92 -24.40 3.68
C GLY A 152 18.41 -23.79 2.38
N MET A 153 19.21 -23.97 1.33
CA MET A 153 18.88 -23.51 -0.03
C MET A 153 18.21 -24.62 -0.84
N THR A 154 17.15 -24.28 -1.56
CA THR A 154 16.53 -25.19 -2.54
C THR A 154 17.39 -25.34 -3.79
N GLY A 155 17.02 -26.29 -4.67
CA GLY A 155 17.51 -26.30 -6.05
C GLY A 155 17.06 -25.07 -6.87
N GLN A 156 17.56 -24.98 -8.11
CA GLN A 156 17.12 -23.98 -9.10
C GLN A 156 15.63 -24.18 -9.48
N LYS A 157 14.89 -23.14 -9.89
CA LYS A 157 15.32 -21.73 -10.02
C LYS A 157 15.24 -20.99 -8.68
N HIS A 158 16.15 -20.04 -8.47
CA HIS A 158 16.07 -19.10 -7.35
C HIS A 158 15.16 -17.91 -7.66
N PRO A 159 14.60 -17.25 -6.63
CA PRO A 159 13.84 -16.02 -6.80
C PRO A 159 14.67 -14.96 -7.53
N ASN A 160 13.98 -14.11 -8.30
CA ASN A 160 14.65 -13.08 -9.08
C ASN A 160 15.37 -12.04 -8.18
N PHE A 161 16.26 -11.26 -8.77
CA PHE A 161 17.15 -10.36 -8.02
C PHE A 161 16.42 -9.26 -7.24
N ARG A 162 15.19 -8.89 -7.61
CA ARG A 162 14.41 -7.82 -6.95
C ARG A 162 13.88 -8.23 -5.59
N LEU A 163 13.65 -9.53 -5.37
CA LEU A 163 13.18 -10.07 -4.10
C LEU A 163 14.35 -10.24 -3.14
N PRO A 164 14.32 -9.66 -1.93
CA PRO A 164 15.31 -9.98 -0.90
C PRO A 164 15.15 -11.41 -0.36
N GLU A 165 13.95 -11.97 -0.40
CA GLU A 165 13.65 -13.30 0.12
C GLU A 165 14.24 -14.42 -0.76
N SER A 166 14.79 -15.44 -0.11
CA SER A 166 15.23 -16.67 -0.76
C SER A 166 14.14 -17.75 -0.69
N ASN A 167 14.28 -18.80 -1.49
CA ASN A 167 13.48 -20.01 -1.29
C ASN A 167 13.81 -20.66 0.06
N VAL A 168 12.84 -21.37 0.63
CA VAL A 168 13.02 -22.08 1.90
C VAL A 168 13.15 -23.58 1.65
N LEU A 169 14.31 -24.17 1.97
CA LEU A 169 14.42 -25.61 2.15
C LEU A 169 14.36 -25.91 3.65
N PHE A 170 13.57 -26.91 4.04
CA PHE A 170 13.61 -27.49 5.39
C PHE A 170 13.84 -28.99 5.33
N ASP A 171 14.94 -29.47 5.90
CA ASP A 171 15.29 -30.88 6.00
C ASP A 171 14.93 -31.44 7.38
N ALA A 172 13.76 -32.08 7.48
CA ALA A 172 13.25 -32.58 8.75
C ALA A 172 14.14 -33.67 9.38
N ARG A 173 15.06 -34.28 8.64
CA ARG A 173 16.04 -35.24 9.20
C ARG A 173 17.09 -34.56 10.08
N LYS A 174 17.25 -33.23 9.93
CA LYS A 174 18.17 -32.38 10.68
C LYS A 174 17.43 -31.43 11.62
N ASP A 175 16.12 -31.62 11.78
CA ASP A 175 15.30 -30.83 12.68
C ASP A 175 15.74 -31.04 14.14
N MET A 176 15.71 -29.96 14.93
CA MET A 176 16.08 -30.00 16.35
C MET A 176 14.92 -30.50 17.23
N GLY A 177 13.78 -30.84 16.63
CA GLY A 177 12.58 -31.25 17.36
C GLY A 177 11.86 -30.02 17.94
N ASP A 178 11.21 -30.20 19.09
CA ASP A 178 10.43 -29.14 19.73
C ASP A 178 11.34 -28.19 20.55
N TRP A 179 12.27 -27.54 19.86
CA TRP A 179 13.24 -26.63 20.47
C TRP A 179 12.60 -25.34 20.99
N THR A 180 11.29 -25.14 20.89
CA THR A 180 10.60 -23.98 21.48
C THR A 180 9.99 -24.32 22.84
N ALA A 181 9.86 -25.61 23.17
CA ALA A 181 9.31 -26.08 24.44
C ALA A 181 10.25 -25.79 25.64
N PRO A 182 9.67 -25.70 26.86
CA PRO A 182 10.46 -25.56 28.08
C PRO A 182 11.39 -26.72 28.37
N ALA A 183 10.98 -27.95 28.03
CA ALA A 183 11.74 -29.17 28.33
C ALA A 183 12.92 -29.46 27.38
N PHE A 184 13.18 -28.59 26.41
CA PHE A 184 14.26 -28.80 25.44
C PHE A 184 15.64 -28.53 26.07
N ASP A 185 16.56 -29.47 25.90
CA ASP A 185 17.95 -29.35 26.33
C ASP A 185 18.78 -28.60 25.29
N ASP A 186 19.14 -27.35 25.61
CA ASP A 186 20.00 -26.48 24.79
C ASP A 186 21.44 -26.38 25.32
N THR A 187 21.89 -27.30 26.18
CA THR A 187 23.26 -27.29 26.72
C THR A 187 24.34 -27.39 25.63
N ALA A 188 24.03 -28.04 24.50
CA ALA A 188 24.91 -28.13 23.34
C ALA A 188 24.97 -26.83 22.50
N TRP A 189 24.13 -25.84 22.78
CA TRP A 189 24.13 -24.57 22.07
C TRP A 189 25.18 -23.63 22.66
N GLN A 190 25.85 -22.89 21.77
CA GLN A 190 26.77 -21.84 22.19
C GLN A 190 26.00 -20.64 22.74
N ASN A 191 26.67 -19.89 23.62
CA ASN A 191 26.18 -18.58 24.01
C ASN A 191 26.26 -17.61 22.84
N ALA A 192 25.33 -16.67 22.78
CA ALA A 192 25.32 -15.61 21.80
C ALA A 192 26.41 -14.59 22.12
N VAL A 193 26.97 -13.99 21.07
CA VAL A 193 27.95 -12.91 21.20
C VAL A 193 27.23 -11.58 21.15
N GLU A 194 27.61 -10.67 22.04
CA GLU A 194 27.15 -9.28 22.02
C GLU A 194 27.81 -8.52 20.86
N LEU A 195 26.99 -8.05 19.94
CA LEU A 195 27.39 -7.35 18.71
C LEU A 195 27.35 -5.82 18.87
N GLY A 196 26.79 -5.32 19.97
CA GLY A 196 26.78 -3.90 20.32
C GLY A 196 25.48 -3.43 20.98
N THR A 197 25.48 -2.19 21.46
CA THR A 197 24.28 -1.52 22.01
C THR A 197 23.78 -0.49 21.00
N PRO A 198 22.47 -0.42 20.71
CA PRO A 198 21.94 0.62 19.84
C PRO A 198 22.26 2.04 20.36
N PRO A 199 22.54 3.01 19.48
CA PRO A 199 22.76 2.83 18.05
C PRO A 199 24.14 2.21 17.76
N CYS A 200 24.17 1.10 17.02
CA CYS A 200 25.41 0.47 16.57
C CYS A 200 25.31 0.04 15.11
N ARG A 201 26.45 0.02 14.40
CA ARG A 201 26.50 -0.49 13.03
C ARG A 201 26.41 -2.03 13.03
N PRO A 202 25.75 -2.64 12.02
CA PRO A 202 25.13 -2.02 10.85
C PRO A 202 23.66 -1.60 11.05
N TRP A 203 23.04 -1.85 12.21
CA TRP A 203 21.60 -1.67 12.41
C TRP A 203 21.16 -0.22 12.70
N GLY A 204 22.09 0.65 13.09
CA GLY A 204 21.83 2.07 13.34
C GLY A 204 20.96 2.29 14.58
N ARG A 205 20.13 3.34 14.55
CA ARG A 205 19.09 3.58 15.54
C ARG A 205 17.88 2.68 15.23
N LEU A 206 17.06 2.43 16.26
CA LEU A 206 15.89 1.58 16.15
C LEU A 206 14.60 2.44 16.17
N ALA A 207 13.95 2.53 15.02
CA ALA A 207 12.67 3.20 14.83
C ALA A 207 11.52 2.27 15.22
N LYS A 208 10.56 2.77 15.99
CA LYS A 208 9.36 2.02 16.35
C LYS A 208 8.57 1.68 15.09
N ARG A 209 8.05 0.46 15.02
CA ARG A 209 7.06 0.03 14.03
C ARG A 209 5.90 1.01 13.98
N GLN A 210 5.58 1.52 12.79
CA GLN A 210 4.54 2.55 12.58
C GLN A 210 3.20 2.00 12.11
N ILE A 211 3.11 0.69 11.86
CA ILE A 211 1.91 0.00 11.38
C ILE A 211 1.53 -1.12 12.37
N PRO A 212 0.28 -1.59 12.38
CA PRO A 212 -0.13 -2.74 13.20
C PRO A 212 0.71 -3.99 12.94
N GLN A 213 0.73 -4.95 13.88
CA GLN A 213 1.25 -6.30 13.59
C GLN A 213 0.43 -6.96 12.47
N TRP A 214 0.92 -8.05 11.89
CA TRP A 214 0.19 -8.71 10.81
C TRP A 214 -1.12 -9.28 11.31
N LEU A 215 -2.14 -9.21 10.45
CA LEU A 215 -3.32 -10.05 10.60
C LEU A 215 -2.85 -11.50 10.49
N ASP A 216 -3.09 -12.31 11.51
CA ASP A 216 -2.87 -13.76 11.48
C ASP A 216 -4.21 -14.47 11.54
N SER A 217 -4.49 -15.26 10.51
CA SER A 217 -5.75 -15.95 10.36
C SER A 217 -5.88 -17.25 11.16
N GLY A 218 -4.80 -17.72 11.77
CA GLY A 218 -4.67 -19.11 12.18
C GLY A 218 -4.56 -20.06 10.97
N LEU A 219 -4.37 -21.35 11.22
CA LEU A 219 -4.45 -22.37 10.17
C LEU A 219 -5.90 -22.57 9.69
N ARG A 220 -6.14 -22.35 8.41
CA ARG A 220 -7.42 -22.49 7.70
C ARG A 220 -7.42 -23.67 6.72
N LYS A 221 -8.61 -24.19 6.43
CA LYS A 221 -8.81 -25.19 5.37
C LYS A 221 -8.93 -24.50 4.02
N TYR A 222 -8.37 -25.11 2.98
CA TYR A 222 -8.62 -24.72 1.59
C TYR A 222 -10.11 -24.88 1.24
N GLU A 223 -10.63 -24.02 0.35
CA GLU A 223 -12.01 -24.12 -0.15
C GLU A 223 -12.23 -25.48 -0.83
N LYS A 224 -11.20 -25.96 -1.52
CA LYS A 224 -11.19 -27.25 -2.19
C LYS A 224 -9.78 -27.81 -2.24
N VAL A 225 -9.65 -29.11 -2.03
CA VAL A 225 -8.40 -29.85 -2.25
C VAL A 225 -8.62 -30.87 -3.38
N SER A 226 -7.69 -30.93 -4.33
CA SER A 226 -7.72 -31.90 -5.43
C SER A 226 -6.38 -32.62 -5.55
N LYS A 227 -6.39 -33.82 -6.13
CA LYS A 227 -5.19 -34.65 -6.33
C LYS A 227 -5.11 -35.07 -7.81
N LYS A 228 -3.93 -34.94 -8.41
CA LYS A 228 -3.67 -35.36 -9.79
C LYS A 228 -2.37 -36.15 -9.86
N ALA A 229 -2.43 -37.38 -10.36
CA ALA A 229 -1.24 -38.17 -10.64
C ALA A 229 -0.46 -37.57 -11.84
N ASN A 230 0.86 -37.51 -11.71
CA ASN A 230 1.78 -37.03 -12.74
C ASN A 230 2.43 -38.21 -13.47
N LYS A 231 2.94 -37.95 -14.69
CA LYS A 231 3.60 -38.96 -15.52
C LYS A 231 4.86 -39.55 -14.89
N ASP A 232 5.52 -38.80 -14.00
CA ASP A 232 6.72 -39.22 -13.26
C ASP A 232 6.39 -40.06 -12.00
N GLY A 233 5.12 -40.41 -11.80
CA GLY A 233 4.64 -41.18 -10.64
C GLY A 233 4.50 -40.36 -9.35
N SER A 234 4.78 -39.04 -9.38
CA SER A 234 4.40 -38.13 -8.29
C SER A 234 2.91 -37.79 -8.34
N THR A 235 2.38 -37.22 -7.27
CA THR A 235 1.01 -36.69 -7.20
C THR A 235 1.07 -35.20 -6.88
N THR A 236 0.39 -34.36 -7.65
CA THR A 236 0.17 -32.96 -7.28
C THR A 236 -1.10 -32.87 -6.43
N VAL A 237 -0.97 -32.42 -5.19
CA VAL A 237 -2.10 -32.00 -4.35
C VAL A 237 -2.26 -30.49 -4.52
N THR A 238 -3.45 -30.03 -4.86
CA THR A 238 -3.74 -28.61 -5.08
C THR A 238 -4.80 -28.14 -4.10
N GLY A 239 -4.47 -27.14 -3.27
CA GLY A 239 -5.42 -26.41 -2.43
C GLY A 239 -5.86 -25.12 -3.11
N LYS A 240 -7.18 -24.92 -3.26
CA LYS A 240 -7.79 -23.68 -3.78
C LYS A 240 -8.00 -22.68 -2.63
N LEU A 241 -7.50 -21.46 -2.83
CA LEU A 241 -7.67 -20.32 -1.94
C LEU A 241 -8.96 -19.54 -2.33
N PRO A 242 -9.56 -18.79 -1.39
CA PRO A 242 -10.77 -18.01 -1.67
C PRO A 242 -10.57 -16.89 -2.69
N TYR A 243 -9.36 -16.37 -2.78
CA TYR A 243 -8.91 -15.35 -3.73
C TYR A 243 -7.38 -15.34 -3.75
N ASN A 244 -6.75 -14.45 -4.53
CA ASN A 244 -5.29 -14.23 -4.45
C ASN A 244 -4.93 -13.59 -3.11
N CYS A 245 -4.35 -14.36 -2.19
CA CYS A 245 -3.99 -13.89 -0.84
C CYS A 245 -2.56 -14.30 -0.47
N HIS A 246 -1.98 -13.62 0.51
CA HIS A 246 -0.70 -14.02 1.10
C HIS A 246 -0.91 -15.19 2.05
N VAL A 247 -0.16 -16.27 1.86
CA VAL A 247 -0.30 -17.47 2.68
C VAL A 247 1.02 -18.12 3.01
N THR A 248 1.07 -18.78 4.17
CA THR A 248 2.04 -19.82 4.51
C THR A 248 1.38 -21.20 4.37
N PRO A 249 1.81 -22.01 3.39
CA PRO A 249 1.36 -23.40 3.23
C PRO A 249 1.70 -24.30 4.43
N TYR A 250 0.77 -25.19 4.79
CA TYR A 250 0.94 -26.22 5.81
C TYR A 250 0.62 -27.61 5.23
N ILE A 251 1.45 -28.60 5.58
CA ILE A 251 1.22 -30.00 5.24
C ILE A 251 1.44 -30.92 6.44
N LYS A 252 0.52 -31.86 6.64
CA LYS A 252 0.68 -33.02 7.53
C LYS A 252 0.74 -34.30 6.70
N LEU A 253 1.73 -35.14 6.97
CA LEU A 253 2.01 -36.31 6.14
C LEU A 253 2.66 -37.45 6.94
N LYS A 254 2.66 -38.64 6.33
CA LYS A 254 3.43 -39.80 6.77
C LYS A 254 4.37 -40.25 5.66
N SER A 255 5.65 -40.45 5.98
CA SER A 255 6.63 -40.85 4.97
C SER A 255 7.84 -41.57 5.54
N LYS A 256 8.59 -42.22 4.64
CA LYS A 256 10.00 -42.59 4.85
C LYS A 256 10.87 -41.34 4.78
N PRO A 257 12.06 -41.31 5.40
CA PRO A 257 12.93 -40.14 5.36
C PRO A 257 13.47 -39.87 3.95
N GLY A 258 13.79 -38.60 3.67
CA GLY A 258 14.52 -38.18 2.47
C GLY A 258 13.66 -37.94 1.23
N LYS A 259 12.33 -37.87 1.35
CA LYS A 259 11.44 -37.50 0.23
C LYS A 259 11.27 -35.99 0.19
N THR A 260 11.48 -35.38 -0.96
CA THR A 260 11.31 -33.92 -1.14
C THR A 260 9.91 -33.60 -1.61
N ILE A 261 9.20 -32.77 -0.85
CA ILE A 261 7.93 -32.13 -1.21
C ILE A 261 8.24 -30.75 -1.76
N ASP A 262 7.81 -30.45 -2.98
CA ASP A 262 7.95 -29.12 -3.59
C ASP A 262 6.62 -28.36 -3.47
N ILE A 263 6.67 -27.16 -2.87
CA ILE A 263 5.49 -26.37 -2.51
C ILE A 263 5.57 -25.01 -3.21
N ARG A 264 4.60 -24.71 -4.06
CA ARG A 264 4.54 -23.50 -4.89
C ARG A 264 3.13 -22.96 -4.98
N SER A 265 2.98 -21.68 -5.27
CA SER A 265 1.71 -21.14 -5.75
C SER A 265 1.63 -21.20 -7.27
N ASP A 266 0.43 -20.97 -7.81
CA ASP A 266 0.21 -20.71 -9.23
C ASP A 266 0.85 -19.40 -9.73
N ASN A 267 1.29 -18.51 -8.83
CA ASN A 267 2.09 -17.31 -9.14
C ASN A 267 3.61 -17.51 -8.97
N TYR A 268 4.11 -18.75 -9.00
CA TYR A 268 5.55 -18.99 -8.85
C TYR A 268 6.39 -18.41 -10.00
N ILE A 269 5.89 -18.41 -11.24
CA ILE A 269 6.57 -17.78 -12.38
C ILE A 269 5.73 -16.60 -12.87
N VAL A 270 6.26 -15.38 -12.70
CA VAL A 270 5.62 -14.15 -13.17
C VAL A 270 6.58 -13.42 -14.10
N THR A 271 6.13 -13.06 -15.31
CA THR A 271 6.97 -12.42 -16.36
C THR A 271 8.31 -13.14 -16.60
N GLY A 272 8.29 -14.47 -16.58
CA GLY A 272 9.48 -15.33 -16.75
C GLY A 272 10.40 -15.41 -15.52
N ASN A 273 10.11 -14.67 -14.46
CA ASN A 273 10.87 -14.63 -13.22
C ASN A 273 10.30 -15.60 -12.19
N ALA A 274 11.17 -16.37 -11.53
CA ALA A 274 10.76 -17.17 -10.38
C ALA A 274 10.56 -16.28 -9.15
N CYS A 275 9.51 -16.59 -8.40
CA CYS A 275 9.20 -16.04 -7.09
C CYS A 275 9.56 -17.05 -6.00
N VAL A 276 9.29 -16.73 -4.74
CA VAL A 276 9.61 -17.59 -3.59
C VAL A 276 8.84 -18.91 -3.65
N ARG A 277 9.51 -20.01 -3.33
CA ARG A 277 8.93 -21.34 -3.11
C ARG A 277 9.55 -22.04 -1.91
N SER A 278 8.98 -23.17 -1.52
CA SER A 278 9.51 -24.00 -0.44
C SER A 278 9.73 -25.45 -0.87
N GLU A 279 10.74 -26.10 -0.29
CA GLU A 279 10.98 -27.54 -0.37
C GLU A 279 11.04 -28.12 1.06
N TYR A 280 10.36 -29.23 1.29
CA TYR A 280 10.35 -29.94 2.58
C TYR A 280 10.89 -31.37 2.40
N ILE A 281 11.96 -31.74 3.09
CA ILE A 281 12.51 -33.10 3.07
C ILE A 281 12.00 -33.86 4.29
N THR A 282 11.33 -34.98 4.05
CA THR A 282 10.66 -35.76 5.10
C THR A 282 11.65 -36.44 6.06
N LYS A 283 11.23 -36.60 7.32
CA LYS A 283 11.75 -37.57 8.29
C LYS A 283 10.88 -38.84 8.31
N ASN A 284 11.24 -39.84 9.12
CA ASN A 284 10.46 -41.07 9.22
C ASN A 284 9.18 -40.86 10.03
N GLY A 285 8.07 -41.46 9.60
CA GLY A 285 6.80 -41.49 10.34
C GLY A 285 5.90 -40.27 10.09
N ASN A 286 5.02 -40.01 11.06
CA ASN A 286 4.08 -38.90 11.04
C ASN A 286 4.82 -37.59 11.33
N GLN A 287 4.49 -36.55 10.58
CA GLN A 287 5.13 -35.23 10.71
C GLN A 287 4.24 -34.15 10.08
N ASP A 288 4.54 -32.90 10.40
CA ASP A 288 3.95 -31.73 9.80
C ASP A 288 5.00 -30.63 9.59
N PHE A 289 4.63 -29.68 8.73
CA PHE A 289 5.47 -28.54 8.38
C PHE A 289 4.60 -27.39 7.89
N GLU A 290 4.78 -26.22 8.49
CA GLU A 290 4.33 -24.92 7.96
C GLU A 290 5.55 -24.18 7.41
N THR A 291 5.50 -23.70 6.17
CA THR A 291 6.61 -22.88 5.67
C THR A 291 6.59 -21.49 6.31
N PRO A 292 7.73 -20.98 6.80
CA PRO A 292 7.81 -19.61 7.32
C PRO A 292 7.79 -18.54 6.21
N ALA A 293 8.05 -18.89 4.94
CA ALA A 293 8.04 -17.93 3.86
C ALA A 293 6.65 -17.82 3.22
N TRP A 294 6.07 -16.63 3.29
CA TRP A 294 4.80 -16.36 2.63
C TRP A 294 4.93 -16.26 1.11
N ILE A 295 3.93 -16.80 0.42
CA ILE A 295 3.72 -16.74 -1.03
C ILE A 295 2.31 -16.23 -1.32
N ASN A 296 2.01 -15.86 -2.57
CA ASN A 296 0.65 -15.47 -2.97
C ASN A 296 0.17 -16.27 -4.19
N GLY A 297 -1.13 -16.38 -4.36
CA GLY A 297 -1.73 -17.11 -5.49
C GLY A 297 -3.20 -17.43 -5.25
N HIS A 298 -3.86 -18.03 -6.25
CA HIS A 298 -5.21 -18.60 -6.12
C HIS A 298 -5.15 -20.08 -5.75
N HIS A 299 -4.02 -20.74 -6.01
CA HIS A 299 -3.82 -22.15 -5.74
C HIS A 299 -2.43 -22.40 -5.15
N ILE A 300 -2.37 -23.30 -4.17
CA ILE A 300 -1.12 -23.86 -3.67
C ILE A 300 -0.98 -25.30 -4.16
N HIS A 301 0.15 -25.58 -4.79
CA HIS A 301 0.52 -26.87 -5.34
C HIS A 301 1.60 -27.53 -4.48
N TYR A 302 1.31 -28.74 -4.02
CA TYR A 302 2.25 -29.62 -3.34
C TYR A 302 2.58 -30.78 -4.28
N LYS A 303 3.80 -30.83 -4.81
CA LYS A 303 4.27 -31.98 -5.58
C LYS A 303 4.78 -33.05 -4.63
N ILE A 304 4.02 -34.14 -4.53
CA ILE A 304 4.23 -35.25 -3.60
C ILE A 304 4.90 -36.43 -4.33
N PRO A 305 6.12 -36.85 -3.97
CA PRO A 305 6.77 -38.01 -4.59
C PRO A 305 6.14 -39.33 -4.15
N LYS A 306 6.40 -40.41 -4.90
CA LYS A 306 5.90 -41.76 -4.59
C LYS A 306 6.31 -42.20 -3.17
N GLY A 307 5.36 -42.79 -2.44
CA GLY A 307 5.58 -43.33 -1.09
C GLY A 307 5.42 -42.32 0.05
N VAL A 308 4.83 -41.16 -0.22
CA VAL A 308 4.39 -40.19 0.79
C VAL A 308 2.86 -40.24 0.88
N GLU A 309 2.35 -40.38 2.09
CA GLU A 309 0.93 -40.30 2.40
C GLU A 309 0.60 -38.89 2.93
N VAL A 310 -0.17 -38.11 2.17
CA VAL A 310 -0.64 -36.80 2.63
C VAL A 310 -1.90 -36.98 3.47
N LEU A 311 -1.80 -36.60 4.75
CA LEU A 311 -2.88 -36.67 5.72
C LEU A 311 -3.74 -35.40 5.68
N GLU A 312 -3.11 -34.23 5.57
CA GLU A 312 -3.80 -32.95 5.55
C GLU A 312 -2.97 -31.87 4.86
N VAL A 313 -3.64 -30.91 4.21
CA VAL A 313 -3.04 -29.64 3.79
C VAL A 313 -3.92 -28.49 4.28
N ARG A 314 -3.27 -27.44 4.79
CA ARG A 314 -3.91 -26.20 5.26
C ARG A 314 -3.08 -25.00 4.78
N TYR A 315 -3.56 -23.80 5.07
CA TYR A 315 -2.79 -22.58 4.89
C TYR A 315 -3.08 -21.64 6.05
N ARG A 316 -2.18 -20.72 6.33
CA ARG A 316 -2.47 -19.54 7.16
C ARG A 316 -2.35 -18.32 6.28
N GLU A 317 -3.39 -17.50 6.29
CA GLU A 317 -3.40 -16.21 5.63
C GLU A 317 -2.79 -15.16 6.55
N THR A 318 -1.93 -14.31 5.99
CA THR A 318 -1.36 -13.17 6.71
C THR A 318 -1.58 -11.89 5.91
N GLY A 319 -1.70 -10.74 6.55
CA GLY A 319 -1.97 -9.50 5.82
C GLY A 319 -1.76 -8.24 6.64
N TYR A 320 -2.02 -7.10 6.02
CA TYR A 320 -2.12 -5.84 6.74
C TYR A 320 -3.37 -5.86 7.64
N ASP A 321 -3.19 -5.63 8.94
CA ASP A 321 -4.29 -5.62 9.91
C ASP A 321 -5.01 -4.27 9.91
N ALA A 322 -5.95 -4.08 8.97
CA ALA A 322 -6.89 -2.96 8.96
C ALA A 322 -8.29 -3.45 8.59
N ASP A 323 -9.30 -2.82 9.19
CA ASP A 323 -10.69 -3.22 9.00
C ASP A 323 -11.21 -2.71 7.65
N VAL A 324 -11.88 -3.58 6.91
CA VAL A 324 -12.54 -3.21 5.65
C VAL A 324 -13.93 -2.64 5.99
N VAL A 325 -14.08 -1.33 5.87
CA VAL A 325 -15.31 -0.59 6.20
C VAL A 325 -16.02 -0.08 4.94
N GLY A 326 -15.22 0.31 3.95
CA GLY A 326 -15.69 0.86 2.70
C GLY A 326 -16.39 -0.17 1.82
N MET A 327 -17.37 0.29 1.06
CA MET A 327 -18.21 -0.57 0.24
C MET A 327 -18.78 0.23 -0.93
N PHE A 328 -18.90 -0.38 -2.10
CA PHE A 328 -19.66 0.15 -3.22
C PHE A 328 -20.46 -0.98 -3.87
N GLU A 329 -21.72 -0.71 -4.17
CA GLU A 329 -22.65 -1.63 -4.82
C GLU A 329 -23.58 -0.82 -5.73
N CYS A 330 -23.90 -1.36 -6.90
CA CYS A 330 -24.89 -0.83 -7.83
C CYS A 330 -25.57 -1.97 -8.60
N GLU A 331 -26.55 -1.66 -9.45
CA GLU A 331 -27.23 -2.71 -10.23
C GLU A 331 -26.39 -3.28 -11.40
N ASN A 332 -25.23 -2.68 -11.70
CA ASN A 332 -24.33 -3.19 -12.74
C ASN A 332 -23.27 -4.11 -12.13
N GLU A 333 -23.50 -5.41 -12.23
CA GLU A 333 -22.59 -6.43 -11.68
C GLU A 333 -21.15 -6.34 -12.19
N ARG A 334 -20.91 -5.78 -13.38
CA ARG A 334 -19.55 -5.59 -13.89
C ARG A 334 -18.79 -4.52 -13.13
N LEU A 335 -19.47 -3.46 -12.68
CA LEU A 335 -18.88 -2.43 -11.81
C LEU A 335 -18.63 -2.99 -10.41
N ASN A 336 -19.57 -3.78 -9.87
CA ASN A 336 -19.39 -4.46 -8.59
C ASN A 336 -18.17 -5.40 -8.62
N GLU A 337 -18.03 -6.18 -9.68
CA GLU A 337 -16.87 -7.07 -9.87
C GLU A 337 -15.56 -6.28 -10.00
N LEU A 338 -15.55 -5.18 -10.75
CA LEU A 338 -14.37 -4.30 -10.84
C LEU A 338 -13.99 -3.74 -9.47
N TRP A 339 -14.97 -3.27 -8.69
CA TRP A 339 -14.71 -2.77 -7.33
C TRP A 339 -14.11 -3.86 -6.45
N GLN A 340 -14.71 -5.06 -6.44
CA GLN A 340 -14.25 -6.18 -5.64
C GLN A 340 -12.83 -6.63 -6.02
N LYS A 341 -12.50 -6.66 -7.32
CA LYS A 341 -11.14 -6.96 -7.78
C LYS A 341 -10.16 -5.85 -7.44
N SER A 342 -10.55 -4.58 -7.54
CA SER A 342 -9.70 -3.45 -7.14
C SER A 342 -9.34 -3.56 -5.66
N PHE A 343 -10.35 -3.74 -4.79
CA PHE A 343 -10.16 -3.96 -3.36
C PHE A 343 -9.20 -5.13 -3.06
N ARG A 344 -9.45 -6.31 -3.66
CA ARG A 344 -8.59 -7.48 -3.43
C ARG A 344 -7.15 -7.25 -3.90
N THR A 345 -6.98 -6.50 -4.99
CA THR A 345 -5.66 -6.16 -5.52
C THR A 345 -4.93 -5.23 -4.56
N LEU A 346 -5.60 -4.18 -4.09
CA LEU A 346 -5.08 -3.29 -3.06
C LEU A 346 -4.68 -4.05 -1.79
N TYR A 347 -5.55 -4.92 -1.28
CA TYR A 347 -5.25 -5.66 -0.05
C TYR A 347 -4.05 -6.60 -0.19
N VAL A 348 -3.92 -7.31 -1.33
CA VAL A 348 -2.76 -8.17 -1.57
C VAL A 348 -1.50 -7.35 -1.86
N THR A 349 -1.59 -6.07 -2.22
CA THR A 349 -0.41 -5.19 -2.32
C THR A 349 -0.09 -4.44 -1.03
N MET A 350 -0.72 -4.79 0.10
CA MET A 350 -0.46 -4.18 1.41
C MET A 350 0.14 -5.19 2.41
N ARG A 351 1.35 -4.91 2.91
CA ARG A 351 1.95 -5.64 4.07
C ARG A 351 2.96 -4.74 4.81
N ASP A 352 4.28 -4.91 4.58
CA ASP A 352 5.34 -4.04 5.14
C ASP A 352 5.27 -2.60 4.62
N THR A 353 4.75 -2.47 3.42
CA THR A 353 4.57 -1.26 2.63
C THR A 353 3.44 -1.52 1.63
N TYR A 354 2.99 -0.49 0.92
CA TYR A 354 2.36 -0.69 -0.38
C TYR A 354 3.36 -1.30 -1.37
N PHE A 355 2.87 -2.15 -2.27
CA PHE A 355 3.66 -2.85 -3.27
C PHE A 355 3.12 -2.56 -4.67
N ASP A 356 4.00 -2.48 -5.66
CA ASP A 356 3.59 -2.67 -7.05
C ASP A 356 2.89 -4.01 -7.24
N CYS A 357 3.50 -5.08 -6.71
CA CYS A 357 2.99 -6.44 -6.81
C CYS A 357 3.47 -7.34 -5.65
N PRO A 358 2.66 -8.31 -5.19
CA PRO A 358 3.03 -9.24 -4.11
C PRO A 358 4.03 -10.34 -4.52
N ASP A 359 4.28 -10.47 -5.83
CA ASP A 359 5.03 -11.59 -6.39
C ASP A 359 6.49 -11.25 -6.69
N ARG A 360 6.81 -10.58 -7.81
CA ARG A 360 8.16 -10.51 -8.37
C ARG A 360 9.03 -9.37 -7.83
N GLU A 361 8.45 -8.29 -7.28
CA GLU A 361 9.22 -7.13 -6.77
C GLU A 361 8.91 -6.82 -5.30
N ARG A 362 7.63 -6.79 -4.92
CA ARG A 362 7.16 -6.41 -3.59
C ARG A 362 7.66 -5.01 -3.18
N ALA A 363 7.73 -4.08 -4.12
CA ALA A 363 8.45 -2.81 -3.98
C ALA A 363 7.50 -1.62 -3.86
N GLN A 364 7.85 -0.65 -3.01
CA GLN A 364 7.08 0.59 -2.82
C GLN A 364 7.38 1.58 -3.96
N TRP A 365 6.86 1.30 -5.14
CA TRP A 365 6.90 2.25 -6.25
C TRP A 365 5.91 3.39 -5.97
N TRP A 366 6.38 4.61 -6.13
CA TRP A 366 5.68 5.77 -5.58
C TRP A 366 4.60 6.36 -6.48
N GLY A 367 4.61 6.06 -7.78
CA GLY A 367 3.44 6.29 -8.62
C GLY A 367 2.28 5.39 -8.20
N ASP A 368 2.57 4.12 -7.94
CA ASP A 368 1.61 3.10 -7.49
C ASP A 368 1.00 3.49 -6.16
N MET A 369 1.84 3.81 -5.19
CA MET A 369 1.41 4.22 -3.85
C MET A 369 0.46 5.43 -3.88
N VAL A 370 0.61 6.36 -4.83
CA VAL A 370 -0.32 7.51 -4.98
C VAL A 370 -1.73 7.03 -5.33
N ASN A 371 -1.88 6.06 -6.23
CA ASN A 371 -3.18 5.48 -6.55
C ASN A 371 -3.70 4.60 -5.40
N GLU A 372 -2.85 3.72 -4.86
CA GLU A 372 -3.21 2.80 -3.78
C GLU A 372 -3.67 3.51 -2.51
N MET A 373 -2.99 4.60 -2.13
CA MET A 373 -3.39 5.43 -1.00
C MET A 373 -4.79 6.03 -1.23
N GLY A 374 -5.07 6.47 -2.46
CA GLY A 374 -6.38 6.99 -2.81
C GLY A 374 -7.49 5.95 -2.70
N GLU A 375 -7.20 4.70 -3.07
CA GLU A 375 -8.12 3.58 -2.89
C GLU A 375 -8.30 3.22 -1.40
N ALA A 376 -7.19 3.17 -0.64
CA ALA A 376 -7.19 2.78 0.77
C ALA A 376 -8.09 3.68 1.62
N PHE A 377 -8.13 4.98 1.34
CA PHE A 377 -9.00 5.92 2.06
C PHE A 377 -10.50 5.70 1.85
N TYR A 378 -10.89 4.93 0.82
CA TYR A 378 -12.27 4.56 0.56
C TYR A 378 -12.59 3.11 0.94
N VAL A 379 -11.62 2.35 1.45
CA VAL A 379 -11.76 0.91 1.75
C VAL A 379 -11.57 0.63 3.23
N PHE A 380 -10.46 1.09 3.81
CA PHE A 380 -10.05 0.71 5.15
C PHE A 380 -10.51 1.73 6.19
N ASP A 381 -10.59 1.30 7.44
CA ASP A 381 -10.86 2.18 8.56
C ASP A 381 -9.89 3.37 8.62
N ALA A 382 -10.37 4.51 9.10
CA ALA A 382 -9.61 5.77 9.10
C ALA A 382 -8.49 5.82 10.15
N VAL A 383 -8.32 4.77 10.97
CA VAL A 383 -7.28 4.70 12.01
C VAL A 383 -6.08 3.92 11.50
N LYS A 384 -6.27 2.63 11.19
CA LYS A 384 -5.20 1.73 10.73
C LYS A 384 -4.94 1.85 9.23
N GLY A 385 -5.96 2.12 8.41
CA GLY A 385 -5.82 2.26 6.96
C GLY A 385 -4.72 3.25 6.53
N PRO A 386 -4.73 4.50 7.05
CA PRO A 386 -3.72 5.50 6.69
C PRO A 386 -2.31 5.29 7.24
N MET A 387 -2.09 4.37 8.20
CA MET A 387 -0.77 4.21 8.85
C MET A 387 0.31 3.75 7.87
N LEU A 388 -0.05 2.92 6.88
CA LEU A 388 0.87 2.48 5.83
C LEU A 388 1.29 3.64 4.92
N ALA A 389 0.34 4.53 4.59
CA ALA A 389 0.62 5.73 3.80
C ALA A 389 1.54 6.69 4.54
N LYS A 390 1.26 6.94 5.83
CA LYS A 390 2.10 7.75 6.72
C LYS A 390 3.55 7.23 6.77
N LYS A 391 3.70 5.93 7.00
CA LYS A 391 5.02 5.26 7.04
C LYS A 391 5.77 5.49 5.73
N GLY A 392 5.13 5.21 4.59
CA GLY A 392 5.76 5.41 3.29
C GLY A 392 6.21 6.85 3.09
N ILE A 393 5.35 7.84 3.36
CA ILE A 393 5.66 9.28 3.19
C ILE A 393 6.94 9.66 3.95
N TYR A 394 7.08 9.20 5.20
CA TYR A 394 8.30 9.42 5.96
C TYR A 394 9.50 8.66 5.40
N GLU A 395 9.35 7.41 4.96
CA GLU A 395 10.42 6.67 4.30
C GLU A 395 10.92 7.43 3.06
N LEU A 396 10.03 7.84 2.15
CA LEU A 396 10.44 8.58 0.94
C LEU A 396 11.22 9.85 1.25
N ALA A 397 10.71 10.67 2.18
CA ALA A 397 11.39 11.89 2.59
C ALA A 397 12.77 11.60 3.22
N LYS A 398 12.86 10.59 4.09
CA LYS A 398 14.10 10.20 4.77
C LYS A 398 15.12 9.50 3.88
N TRP A 399 14.66 8.95 2.77
CA TRP A 399 15.50 8.37 1.73
C TRP A 399 15.92 9.39 0.68
N GLN A 400 15.55 10.68 0.81
CA GLN A 400 16.05 11.74 -0.08
C GLN A 400 17.59 11.76 -0.08
N ARG A 401 18.15 11.89 -1.29
CA ARG A 401 19.58 11.96 -1.52
C ARG A 401 20.14 13.33 -1.15
N ASP A 402 21.46 13.39 -0.96
CA ASP A 402 22.18 14.64 -0.73
C ASP A 402 22.04 15.66 -1.89
N ASP A 403 21.81 15.17 -3.12
CA ASP A 403 21.50 16.01 -4.30
C ASP A 403 20.00 16.35 -4.45
N LYS A 404 19.23 16.20 -3.37
CA LYS A 404 17.79 16.53 -3.25
C LYS A 404 16.84 15.64 -4.05
N VAL A 405 17.37 14.67 -4.79
CA VAL A 405 16.59 13.70 -5.57
C VAL A 405 15.91 12.68 -4.64
N LEU A 406 14.65 12.35 -4.94
CA LEU A 406 13.89 11.30 -4.27
C LEU A 406 14.02 9.96 -5.03
N TYR A 407 14.16 8.85 -4.30
CA TYR A 407 14.22 7.50 -4.87
C TYR A 407 12.82 6.94 -5.16
N SER A 408 12.72 6.03 -6.13
CA SER A 408 11.54 5.17 -6.30
C SER A 408 11.97 3.83 -6.92
N PRO A 409 11.79 2.68 -6.24
CA PRO A 409 11.11 2.49 -4.95
C PRO A 409 12.01 2.80 -3.73
N VAL A 410 11.42 2.83 -2.53
CA VAL A 410 12.12 2.83 -1.23
C VAL A 410 11.44 1.89 -0.22
N PRO A 411 12.14 1.21 0.69
CA PRO A 411 13.59 1.21 0.84
C PRO A 411 14.29 0.49 -0.33
N ALA A 412 15.37 1.10 -0.82
CA ALA A 412 16.10 0.66 -2.00
C ALA A 412 17.49 0.13 -1.62
N GLY A 413 17.99 -0.85 -2.35
CA GLY A 413 19.16 -1.61 -1.93
C GLY A 413 20.48 -0.85 -1.75
N VAL A 414 20.71 0.38 -2.25
CA VAL A 414 21.99 1.12 -2.06
C VAL A 414 21.86 2.62 -2.38
N SER A 415 22.82 3.44 -1.93
CA SER A 415 23.09 4.78 -2.49
C SER A 415 23.60 4.70 -3.93
N LYS A 416 23.35 5.74 -4.75
CA LYS A 416 23.81 5.79 -6.16
C LYS A 416 25.32 5.48 -6.22
N PRO A 417 25.75 4.41 -6.90
CA PRO A 417 27.16 4.06 -6.94
C PRO A 417 27.97 5.17 -7.60
N ASP A 418 29.10 5.55 -7.01
CA ASP A 418 30.07 6.47 -7.62
C ASP A 418 30.73 5.85 -8.87
N ASN A 419 30.64 4.52 -9.00
CA ASN A 419 31.20 3.72 -10.08
C ASN A 419 30.12 2.85 -10.73
N ARG A 420 30.03 2.88 -12.07
CA ARG A 420 29.03 2.16 -12.91
C ARG A 420 29.04 0.61 -12.82
N LYS A 421 29.70 0.02 -11.83
CA LYS A 421 29.95 -1.43 -11.71
C LYS A 421 28.94 -2.20 -10.86
N MET A 422 28.04 -1.56 -10.10
CA MET A 422 26.90 -2.28 -9.49
C MET A 422 25.93 -2.69 -10.61
N LYS A 423 25.72 -4.00 -10.74
CA LYS A 423 24.89 -4.58 -11.80
C LYS A 423 23.52 -4.82 -11.19
N LYS A 424 22.45 -4.51 -11.93
CA LYS A 424 21.04 -4.82 -11.57
C LYS A 424 20.84 -6.18 -10.86
N LYS A 425 21.66 -7.19 -11.16
CA LYS A 425 21.65 -8.53 -10.56
C LYS A 425 21.87 -8.61 -9.04
N ASP A 426 22.34 -7.55 -8.38
CA ASP A 426 22.57 -7.53 -6.92
C ASP A 426 21.33 -7.10 -6.11
N GLY A 427 20.21 -6.75 -6.75
CA GLY A 427 19.01 -6.26 -6.06
C GLY A 427 19.09 -4.80 -5.63
N SER A 428 20.17 -4.10 -5.98
CA SER A 428 20.37 -2.70 -5.67
C SER A 428 19.56 -1.79 -6.60
N TRP A 429 18.97 -0.73 -6.02
CA TRP A 429 18.22 0.27 -6.77
C TRP A 429 18.48 1.67 -6.22
N TYR A 430 18.60 2.66 -7.10
CA TYR A 430 18.96 4.04 -6.75
C TYR A 430 18.29 5.08 -7.66
N LYS A 431 17.35 4.67 -8.53
CA LYS A 431 16.83 5.56 -9.57
C LYS A 431 15.62 6.35 -9.07
N GLU A 432 15.49 7.53 -9.64
CA GLU A 432 14.30 8.36 -9.64
C GLU A 432 13.41 8.13 -10.88
N LEU A 433 12.10 8.31 -10.69
CA LEU A 433 11.10 8.49 -11.74
C LEU A 433 10.43 9.87 -11.60
N PRO A 434 10.88 10.91 -12.33
CA PRO A 434 10.54 12.30 -11.98
C PRO A 434 9.05 12.64 -12.00
N ARG A 435 8.27 12.12 -12.97
CA ARG A 435 6.82 12.34 -13.03
C ARG A 435 6.08 11.66 -11.87
N GLN A 436 6.48 10.44 -11.51
CA GLN A 436 5.90 9.77 -10.34
C GLN A 436 6.18 10.58 -9.08
N MET A 437 7.41 11.09 -8.92
CA MET A 437 7.76 11.94 -7.79
C MET A 437 6.96 13.24 -7.74
N LEU A 438 6.65 13.88 -8.88
CA LEU A 438 5.73 15.02 -8.91
C LEU A 438 4.32 14.64 -8.44
N ALA A 439 3.83 13.45 -8.81
CA ALA A 439 2.57 12.93 -8.26
C ALA A 439 2.67 12.71 -6.75
N SER A 440 3.78 12.14 -6.26
CA SER A 440 4.02 11.83 -4.84
C SER A 440 4.17 13.05 -3.95
N VAL A 441 4.95 14.06 -4.33
CA VAL A 441 5.08 15.29 -3.54
C VAL A 441 3.93 16.28 -3.81
N GLY A 442 3.03 15.94 -4.74
CA GLY A 442 2.02 16.86 -5.25
C GLY A 442 0.61 16.63 -4.72
N TRP A 443 -0.36 17.10 -5.49
CA TRP A 443 -1.77 17.18 -5.10
C TRP A 443 -2.41 15.83 -4.77
N TYR A 444 -2.03 14.76 -5.47
CA TYR A 444 -2.55 13.40 -5.27
C TYR A 444 -1.69 12.55 -4.31
N GLY A 445 -0.49 13.01 -3.95
CA GLY A 445 0.38 12.35 -3.00
C GLY A 445 0.29 12.99 -1.61
N PHE A 446 1.34 13.64 -1.14
CA PHE A 446 1.44 14.13 0.25
C PHE A 446 0.26 15.04 0.64
N TRP A 447 -0.16 15.96 -0.24
CA TRP A 447 -1.29 16.81 0.07
C TRP A 447 -2.62 16.03 0.17
N TYR A 448 -2.78 15.01 -0.66
CA TYR A 448 -3.94 14.13 -0.65
C TYR A 448 -4.03 13.33 0.66
N TYR A 449 -2.89 12.84 1.15
CA TYR A 449 -2.80 12.20 2.46
C TYR A 449 -3.36 13.11 3.56
N TYR A 450 -2.92 14.37 3.62
CA TYR A 450 -3.46 15.33 4.57
C TYR A 450 -4.94 15.63 4.35
N TRP A 451 -5.37 15.78 3.10
CA TRP A 451 -6.75 16.08 2.76
C TRP A 451 -7.72 14.99 3.26
N TYR A 452 -7.28 13.74 3.31
CA TYR A 452 -8.09 12.61 3.75
C TYR A 452 -7.92 12.25 5.23
N THR A 453 -6.78 12.57 5.85
CA THR A 453 -6.48 12.17 7.24
C THR A 453 -6.53 13.33 8.23
N GLY A 454 -6.32 14.56 7.77
CA GLY A 454 -6.15 15.73 8.64
C GLY A 454 -4.81 15.77 9.38
N ASP A 455 -3.87 14.84 9.11
CA ASP A 455 -2.57 14.80 9.78
C ASP A 455 -1.65 15.92 9.26
N GLN A 456 -1.74 17.07 9.92
CA GLN A 456 -0.92 18.24 9.63
C GLN A 456 0.56 18.00 9.91
N GLN A 457 0.87 17.27 10.99
CA GLN A 457 2.26 17.10 11.45
C GLN A 457 3.09 16.39 10.40
N THR A 458 2.54 15.36 9.76
CA THR A 458 3.24 14.66 8.65
C THR A 458 3.61 15.62 7.52
N ILE A 459 2.75 16.59 7.17
CA ILE A 459 3.05 17.57 6.12
C ILE A 459 4.11 18.57 6.57
N VAL A 460 3.98 19.11 7.78
CA VAL A 460 4.97 20.03 8.36
C VAL A 460 6.35 19.39 8.33
N ASP A 461 6.41 18.14 8.77
CA ASP A 461 7.60 17.35 8.86
C ASP A 461 8.26 17.16 7.47
N VAL A 462 7.50 16.74 6.44
CA VAL A 462 8.08 16.40 5.12
C VAL A 462 8.26 17.59 4.17
N TYR A 463 7.67 18.74 4.47
CA TYR A 463 7.72 19.92 3.59
C TYR A 463 9.14 20.33 3.16
N PRO A 464 10.16 20.36 4.03
CA PRO A 464 11.53 20.69 3.61
C PRO A 464 12.05 19.81 2.46
N HIS A 465 11.70 18.52 2.48
CA HIS A 465 12.08 17.55 1.43
C HIS A 465 11.31 17.80 0.13
N VAL A 466 10.04 18.19 0.21
CA VAL A 466 9.24 18.63 -0.95
C VAL A 466 9.87 19.85 -1.60
N ARG A 467 10.19 20.88 -0.80
CA ARG A 467 10.85 22.10 -1.28
C ARG A 467 12.16 21.79 -1.97
N ASP A 468 13.00 20.94 -1.36
CA ASP A 468 14.27 20.53 -1.93
C ASP A 468 14.11 19.80 -3.26
N TYR A 469 13.14 18.88 -3.36
CA TYR A 469 12.85 18.19 -4.60
C TYR A 469 12.33 19.13 -5.70
N LEU A 470 11.38 20.02 -5.37
CA LEU A 470 10.83 20.99 -6.33
C LEU A 470 11.87 22.00 -6.82
N SER A 471 12.91 22.29 -6.03
CA SER A 471 14.00 23.18 -6.44
C SER A 471 14.79 22.68 -7.66
N LEU A 472 14.68 21.38 -7.99
CA LEU A 472 15.29 20.74 -9.15
C LEU A 472 14.55 21.03 -10.47
N TRP A 473 13.31 21.49 -10.41
CA TRP A 473 12.48 21.77 -11.58
C TRP A 473 12.65 23.23 -12.03
N LYS A 474 12.69 23.45 -13.34
CA LYS A 474 12.94 24.78 -13.94
C LYS A 474 11.96 25.04 -15.08
N LEU A 475 11.64 26.32 -15.27
CA LEU A 475 10.90 26.80 -16.43
C LEU A 475 11.88 27.41 -17.45
N GLY A 476 11.59 27.23 -18.73
CA GLY A 476 12.34 27.77 -19.86
C GLY A 476 11.95 29.21 -20.16
N ALA A 477 12.61 29.78 -21.19
CA ALA A 477 12.31 31.12 -21.68
C ALA A 477 10.89 31.25 -22.27
N ASP A 478 10.28 30.13 -22.66
CA ASP A 478 8.89 30.02 -23.09
C ASP A 478 7.88 29.99 -21.91
N GLY A 479 8.38 30.04 -20.68
CA GLY A 479 7.58 30.02 -19.46
C GLY A 479 6.99 28.65 -19.10
N LEU A 480 7.45 27.57 -19.75
CA LEU A 480 6.99 26.19 -19.54
C LEU A 480 8.12 25.31 -19.00
N VAL A 481 7.78 24.10 -18.54
CA VAL A 481 8.75 23.18 -17.92
C VAL A 481 9.89 22.81 -18.87
N ILE A 482 11.13 22.97 -18.41
CA ILE A 482 12.30 22.35 -19.03
C ILE A 482 12.27 20.87 -18.68
N HIS A 483 12.20 20.02 -19.71
CA HIS A 483 12.10 18.58 -19.53
C HIS A 483 13.27 18.02 -18.70
N ARG A 484 12.95 17.26 -17.64
CA ARG A 484 13.94 16.75 -16.67
C ARG A 484 13.99 15.22 -16.71
N THR A 485 14.85 14.61 -17.50
CA THR A 485 14.87 13.15 -17.71
C THR A 485 15.03 12.30 -16.43
N GLY A 486 15.73 12.79 -15.40
CA GLY A 486 16.00 12.04 -14.16
C GLY A 486 16.91 10.81 -14.39
N ASP A 487 16.83 9.81 -13.52
CA ASP A 487 17.56 8.53 -13.69
C ASP A 487 16.78 7.50 -14.54
N TRP A 488 15.45 7.64 -14.63
CA TRP A 488 14.59 6.92 -15.55
C TRP A 488 13.48 7.84 -16.09
N ASP A 489 13.60 8.19 -17.36
CA ASP A 489 12.64 9.02 -18.07
C ASP A 489 11.39 8.22 -18.49
N TRP A 490 10.56 7.87 -17.50
CA TRP A 490 9.30 7.15 -17.71
C TRP A 490 8.11 8.04 -17.32
N THR A 491 7.04 7.96 -18.10
CA THR A 491 5.80 8.71 -17.89
C THR A 491 4.61 7.78 -17.70
N ASP A 492 4.53 6.70 -18.48
CA ASP A 492 3.42 5.74 -18.50
C ASP A 492 3.81 4.51 -19.33
N TRP A 493 3.11 3.37 -19.22
CA TRP A 493 3.36 2.20 -20.09
C TRP A 493 2.70 2.22 -21.47
N GLY A 494 1.69 3.06 -21.71
CA GLY A 494 0.95 3.06 -22.98
C GLY A 494 1.74 3.59 -24.20
N LYS A 495 1.10 3.98 -25.31
CA LYS A 495 1.79 4.52 -26.50
C LYS A 495 1.53 6.01 -26.68
N HIS A 496 2.23 6.70 -27.57
CA HIS A 496 1.93 8.10 -27.96
C HIS A 496 1.90 9.12 -26.80
N LYS A 497 2.90 9.10 -25.92
CA LYS A 497 3.02 10.03 -24.79
C LYS A 497 3.47 11.40 -25.29
N ASP A 498 2.69 12.43 -25.00
CA ASP A 498 3.07 13.81 -25.22
C ASP A 498 3.64 14.38 -23.92
N VAL A 499 4.91 14.04 -23.66
CA VAL A 499 5.59 14.30 -22.39
C VAL A 499 5.53 15.78 -21.98
N PRO A 500 5.78 16.78 -22.86
CA PRO A 500 5.69 18.18 -22.48
C PRO A 500 4.33 18.60 -21.91
N VAL A 501 3.22 18.09 -22.47
CA VAL A 501 1.86 18.40 -21.99
C VAL A 501 1.64 17.79 -20.60
N VAL A 502 1.96 16.51 -20.45
CA VAL A 502 1.77 15.76 -19.19
C VAL A 502 2.67 16.31 -18.07
N GLU A 503 3.92 16.66 -18.38
CA GLU A 503 4.90 17.12 -17.39
C GLU A 503 4.57 18.52 -16.85
N ASN A 504 4.10 19.45 -17.71
CA ASN A 504 3.62 20.75 -17.24
C ASN A 504 2.40 20.60 -16.32
N ALA A 505 1.47 19.69 -16.63
CA ALA A 505 0.32 19.43 -15.78
C ALA A 505 0.73 18.83 -14.41
N TRP A 506 1.68 17.90 -14.40
CA TRP A 506 2.21 17.32 -13.15
C TRP A 506 2.94 18.36 -12.30
N LEU A 507 3.81 19.18 -12.88
CA LEU A 507 4.50 20.21 -12.10
C LEU A 507 3.51 21.23 -11.56
N TYR A 508 2.50 21.63 -12.35
CA TYR A 508 1.46 22.54 -11.88
C TYR A 508 0.71 21.99 -10.66
N LEU A 509 0.31 20.71 -10.69
CA LEU A 509 -0.33 20.04 -9.54
C LEU A 509 0.61 19.94 -8.33
N ALA A 510 1.91 19.71 -8.55
CA ALA A 510 2.89 19.66 -7.47
C ALA A 510 3.11 21.04 -6.82
N LEU A 511 3.21 22.11 -7.62
CA LEU A 511 3.33 23.48 -7.14
C LEU A 511 2.06 23.93 -6.41
N LYS A 512 0.88 23.55 -6.91
CA LYS A 512 -0.40 23.82 -6.24
C LYS A 512 -0.42 23.24 -4.83
N ALA A 513 0.00 21.97 -4.69
CA ALA A 513 0.13 21.34 -3.39
C ALA A 513 1.22 22.01 -2.53
N ALA A 514 2.35 22.39 -3.12
CA ALA A 514 3.44 23.05 -2.41
C ALA A 514 3.03 24.39 -1.79
N VAL A 515 2.18 25.19 -2.47
CA VAL A 515 1.61 26.42 -1.90
C VAL A 515 0.83 26.13 -0.61
N GLU A 516 -0.05 25.12 -0.65
CA GLU A 516 -0.86 24.74 0.51
C GLU A 516 -0.01 24.16 1.65
N MET A 517 0.97 23.31 1.32
CA MET A 517 1.89 22.73 2.30
C MET A 517 2.82 23.79 2.92
N ALA A 518 3.29 24.77 2.13
CA ALA A 518 4.09 25.89 2.62
C ALA A 518 3.28 26.74 3.60
N GLN A 519 2.01 27.01 3.26
CA GLN A 519 1.09 27.73 4.14
C GLN A 519 0.84 26.98 5.45
N LEU A 520 0.57 25.66 5.37
CA LEU A 520 0.31 24.81 6.53
C LEU A 520 1.55 24.67 7.44
N SER A 521 2.74 24.61 6.85
CA SER A 521 4.02 24.44 7.57
C SER A 521 4.63 25.75 8.07
N GLY A 522 4.04 26.91 7.74
CA GLY A 522 4.57 28.22 8.09
C GLY A 522 5.75 28.69 7.22
N ASN A 523 6.10 27.96 6.15
CA ASN A 523 7.16 28.32 5.20
C ASN A 523 6.66 29.28 4.11
N THR A 524 5.97 30.36 4.51
CA THR A 524 5.24 31.23 3.57
C THR A 524 6.13 32.00 2.59
N ALA A 525 7.44 32.09 2.84
CA ALA A 525 8.39 32.73 1.93
C ALA A 525 8.49 32.02 0.57
N ASP A 526 8.25 30.71 0.51
CA ASP A 526 8.34 29.92 -0.72
C ASP A 526 7.13 30.11 -1.65
N ILE A 527 6.00 30.61 -1.11
CA ILE A 527 4.70 30.67 -1.81
C ILE A 527 4.77 31.55 -3.07
N ALA A 528 5.45 32.69 -3.00
CA ALA A 528 5.50 33.66 -4.10
C ALA A 528 6.15 33.04 -5.35
N ASP A 529 7.22 32.28 -5.19
CA ASP A 529 7.95 31.64 -6.29
C ASP A 529 7.14 30.50 -6.92
N TYR A 530 6.45 29.71 -6.09
CA TYR A 530 5.54 28.67 -6.58
C TYR A 530 4.39 29.27 -7.38
N GLN A 531 3.74 30.32 -6.85
CA GLN A 531 2.66 31.02 -7.54
C GLN A 531 3.13 31.70 -8.83
N ALA A 532 4.34 32.27 -8.85
CA ALA A 532 4.92 32.85 -10.06
C ALA A 532 5.12 31.78 -11.15
N SER A 533 5.66 30.62 -10.78
CA SER A 533 5.83 29.48 -11.68
C SER A 533 4.49 28.97 -12.22
N MET A 534 3.48 28.82 -11.36
CA MET A 534 2.12 28.44 -11.75
C MET A 534 1.50 29.43 -12.73
N LYS A 535 1.59 30.74 -12.46
CA LYS A 535 1.09 31.81 -13.36
C LYS A 535 1.79 31.78 -14.72
N SER A 536 3.10 31.51 -14.75
CA SER A 536 3.85 31.36 -16.00
C SER A 536 3.35 30.18 -16.83
N ILE A 537 3.14 29.02 -16.21
CA ILE A 537 2.60 27.83 -16.89
C ILE A 537 1.19 28.15 -17.42
N GLU A 538 0.29 28.70 -16.60
CA GLU A 538 -1.07 29.06 -17.02
C GLU A 538 -1.10 30.00 -18.23
N ALA A 539 -0.22 31.01 -18.23
CA ALA A 539 -0.16 32.02 -19.27
C ALA A 539 0.33 31.48 -20.62
N ASN A 540 1.09 30.38 -20.62
CA ASN A 540 1.77 29.85 -21.81
C ASN A 540 1.25 28.48 -22.27
N PHE A 541 0.66 27.67 -21.37
CA PHE A 541 0.25 26.29 -21.67
C PHE A 541 -0.73 26.21 -22.84
N ASN A 542 -1.81 26.99 -22.81
CA ASN A 542 -2.79 27.01 -23.90
C ASN A 542 -2.21 27.59 -25.19
N LYS A 543 -1.35 28.62 -25.11
CA LYS A 543 -0.74 29.23 -26.30
C LYS A 543 0.17 28.25 -27.04
N THR A 544 0.87 27.41 -26.29
CA THR A 544 1.85 26.47 -26.85
C THR A 544 1.23 25.15 -27.26
N PHE A 545 0.28 24.62 -26.48
CA PHE A 545 -0.19 23.25 -26.67
C PHE A 545 -1.60 23.13 -27.27
N TRP A 546 -2.43 24.17 -27.25
CA TRP A 546 -3.78 24.07 -27.83
C TRP A 546 -3.75 24.31 -29.34
N ASP A 547 -4.07 23.29 -30.14
CA ASP A 547 -4.07 23.38 -31.61
C ASP A 547 -5.43 23.76 -32.23
N GLY A 548 -6.41 24.10 -31.38
CA GLY A 548 -7.80 24.35 -31.78
C GLY A 548 -8.74 23.16 -31.58
N LYS A 549 -8.20 21.94 -31.44
CA LYS A 549 -8.98 20.69 -31.32
C LYS A 549 -8.52 19.81 -30.16
N GLN A 550 -7.27 19.92 -29.74
CA GLN A 550 -6.70 19.12 -28.66
C GLN A 550 -5.46 19.82 -28.07
N TYR A 551 -5.00 19.31 -26.93
CA TYR A 551 -3.65 19.59 -26.45
C TYR A 551 -2.65 18.67 -27.14
N ARG A 552 -1.62 19.28 -27.74
CA ARG A 552 -0.54 18.61 -28.46
C ARG A 552 0.70 19.50 -28.53
N SER A 553 1.88 18.96 -28.21
CA SER A 553 3.15 19.64 -28.45
C SER A 553 3.55 19.55 -29.92
N ALA A 554 4.25 20.58 -30.42
CA ALA A 554 4.66 20.65 -31.82
C ALA A 554 5.56 19.46 -32.25
N ALA A 555 6.32 18.91 -31.30
CA ALA A 555 7.20 17.76 -31.53
C ALA A 555 6.44 16.43 -31.60
N HIS A 556 5.22 16.33 -31.06
CA HIS A 556 4.47 15.08 -31.04
C HIS A 556 3.84 14.77 -32.40
N LYS A 557 4.25 13.64 -32.99
CA LYS A 557 3.81 13.20 -34.33
C LYS A 557 2.85 11.99 -34.31
N GLY A 558 2.57 11.43 -33.14
CA GLY A 558 1.73 10.24 -32.99
C GLY A 558 0.22 10.53 -32.97
N LEU A 559 -0.54 9.50 -32.59
CA LEU A 559 -1.94 9.67 -32.17
C LEU A 559 -2.03 10.62 -30.97
N THR A 560 -3.20 11.20 -30.75
CA THR A 560 -3.37 12.16 -29.68
C THR A 560 -3.24 11.49 -28.32
N ASP A 561 -2.51 12.15 -27.44
CA ASP A 561 -2.30 11.66 -26.08
C ASP A 561 -3.55 11.93 -25.23
N ASP A 562 -4.28 10.87 -24.87
CA ASP A 562 -5.42 10.94 -23.95
C ASP A 562 -4.99 11.39 -22.55
N ARG A 563 -3.78 11.02 -22.11
CA ARG A 563 -3.23 11.43 -20.81
C ARG A 563 -2.99 12.93 -20.76
N GLY A 564 -2.32 13.50 -21.77
CA GLY A 564 -2.02 14.93 -21.81
C GLY A 564 -3.28 15.79 -21.79
N ASN A 565 -4.28 15.40 -22.58
CA ASN A 565 -5.56 16.10 -22.64
C ASN A 565 -6.36 15.97 -21.34
N ALA A 566 -6.42 14.77 -20.74
CA ALA A 566 -7.04 14.56 -19.44
C ALA A 566 -6.33 15.33 -18.32
N MET A 567 -5.00 15.27 -18.26
CA MET A 567 -4.21 15.94 -17.23
C MET A 567 -4.31 17.46 -17.33
N ALA A 568 -4.51 18.04 -18.53
CA ALA A 568 -4.79 19.46 -18.67
C ALA A 568 -6.10 19.87 -17.94
N VAL A 569 -7.12 19.00 -17.97
CA VAL A 569 -8.37 19.20 -17.21
C VAL A 569 -8.14 19.02 -15.72
N VAL A 570 -7.50 17.91 -15.32
CA VAL A 570 -7.23 17.57 -13.91
C VAL A 570 -6.39 18.66 -13.23
N ALA A 571 -5.39 19.20 -13.91
CA ALA A 571 -4.57 20.31 -13.41
C ALA A 571 -5.30 21.66 -13.38
N GLY A 572 -6.45 21.81 -14.04
CA GLY A 572 -7.17 23.08 -14.16
C GLY A 572 -6.59 24.05 -15.20
N LEU A 573 -5.65 23.57 -16.03
CA LEU A 573 -5.04 24.32 -17.14
C LEU A 573 -6.02 24.46 -18.33
N ALA A 574 -6.86 23.45 -18.54
CA ALA A 574 -7.93 23.47 -19.51
C ALA A 574 -9.19 24.17 -18.96
N LYS A 575 -9.63 25.22 -19.64
CA LYS A 575 -10.89 25.94 -19.34
C LYS A 575 -12.10 25.21 -19.96
N SER A 576 -13.28 25.40 -19.38
CA SER A 576 -14.51 24.70 -19.76
C SER A 576 -14.88 24.81 -21.24
N LYS A 577 -14.54 25.91 -21.91
CA LYS A 577 -14.73 26.07 -23.37
C LYS A 577 -14.00 25.03 -24.22
N TYR A 578 -12.95 24.39 -23.70
CA TYR A 578 -12.19 23.35 -24.40
C TYR A 578 -12.72 21.94 -24.14
N TYR A 579 -13.58 21.76 -23.13
CA TYR A 579 -14.07 20.44 -22.70
C TYR A 579 -14.75 19.64 -23.81
N PRO A 580 -15.61 20.22 -24.68
CA PRO A 580 -16.23 19.46 -25.77
C PRO A 580 -15.23 18.79 -26.72
N ALA A 581 -14.14 19.49 -27.05
CA ALA A 581 -13.08 18.96 -27.90
C ALA A 581 -12.25 17.89 -27.17
N ILE A 582 -11.96 18.09 -25.89
CA ILE A 582 -11.24 17.11 -25.06
C ILE A 582 -12.07 15.83 -24.88
N GLN A 583 -13.37 15.93 -24.61
CA GLN A 583 -14.29 14.78 -24.54
C GLN A 583 -14.24 13.95 -25.83
N GLN A 584 -14.20 14.62 -26.99
CA GLN A 584 -14.07 13.94 -28.28
C GLN A 584 -12.73 13.20 -28.41
N VAL A 585 -11.61 13.78 -27.96
CA VAL A 585 -10.32 13.08 -27.90
C VAL A 585 -10.43 11.84 -27.01
N LEU A 586 -10.97 11.98 -25.80
CA LEU A 586 -11.08 10.88 -24.83
C LEU A 586 -12.09 9.78 -25.25
N LYS A 587 -12.96 10.08 -26.23
CA LYS A 587 -13.86 9.11 -26.86
C LYS A 587 -13.14 8.21 -27.86
N GLN A 588 -12.14 8.78 -28.54
CA GLN A 588 -11.42 8.16 -29.65
C GLN A 588 -10.13 7.47 -29.18
N GLU A 589 -9.40 8.09 -28.26
CA GLU A 589 -8.04 7.68 -27.87
C GLU A 589 -8.02 6.90 -26.56
N TYR A 590 -7.25 5.80 -26.52
CA TYR A 590 -7.14 4.89 -25.37
C TYR A 590 -5.69 4.46 -25.13
N ASN A 591 -4.80 5.44 -25.07
CA ASN A 591 -3.36 5.27 -25.10
C ASN A 591 -2.71 5.22 -23.71
N ALA A 592 -3.44 5.47 -22.62
CA ALA A 592 -2.97 5.34 -21.24
C ALA A 592 -2.76 3.87 -20.81
N SER A 593 -1.89 3.61 -19.83
CA SER A 593 -1.93 2.38 -19.03
C SER A 593 -2.98 2.47 -17.91
N PRO A 594 -3.30 1.38 -17.19
CA PRO A 594 -4.21 1.44 -16.05
C PRO A 594 -3.85 2.49 -15.00
N TYR A 595 -2.55 2.72 -14.76
CA TYR A 595 -2.06 3.76 -13.84
C TYR A 595 -2.60 5.16 -14.19
N MET A 596 -2.44 5.58 -15.44
CA MET A 596 -2.88 6.90 -15.89
C MET A 596 -4.38 6.95 -16.24
N GLU A 597 -5.02 5.80 -16.45
CA GLU A 597 -6.45 5.71 -16.77
C GLU A 597 -7.32 6.34 -15.66
N LYS A 598 -6.89 6.25 -14.39
CA LYS A 598 -7.54 6.94 -13.26
C LYS A 598 -7.77 8.42 -13.55
N TYR A 599 -6.76 9.14 -14.03
CA TYR A 599 -6.83 10.58 -14.31
C TYR A 599 -7.63 10.88 -15.57
N VAL A 600 -7.63 9.97 -16.55
CA VAL A 600 -8.50 10.08 -17.73
C VAL A 600 -9.98 10.00 -17.31
N LEU A 601 -10.33 9.04 -16.46
CA LEU A 601 -11.69 8.90 -15.92
C LEU A 601 -12.08 10.11 -15.07
N GLU A 602 -11.19 10.57 -14.20
CA GLU A 602 -11.42 11.75 -13.37
C GLU A 602 -11.71 13.00 -14.22
N SER A 603 -10.96 13.19 -15.31
CA SER A 603 -11.20 14.31 -16.23
C SER A 603 -12.59 14.28 -16.86
N LEU A 604 -13.10 13.11 -17.24
CA LEU A 604 -14.45 12.95 -17.80
C LEU A 604 -15.52 13.35 -16.77
N PHE A 605 -15.37 12.91 -15.51
CA PHE A 605 -16.28 13.32 -14.43
C PHE A 605 -16.17 14.81 -14.06
N MET A 606 -14.98 15.41 -14.15
CA MET A 606 -14.78 16.86 -13.96
C MET A 606 -15.46 17.68 -15.05
N MET A 607 -15.47 17.17 -16.29
CA MET A 607 -16.17 17.79 -17.43
C MET A 607 -17.70 17.51 -17.43
N GLY A 608 -18.18 16.68 -16.50
CA GLY A 608 -19.60 16.31 -16.40
C GLY A 608 -20.06 15.21 -17.36
N ASP A 609 -19.14 14.45 -17.96
CA ASP A 609 -19.43 13.36 -18.89
C ASP A 609 -19.37 11.98 -18.20
N ALA A 610 -20.30 11.78 -17.28
CA ALA A 610 -20.37 10.56 -16.48
C ALA A 610 -20.66 9.31 -17.33
N ASP A 611 -21.50 9.44 -18.36
CA ASP A 611 -21.86 8.33 -19.24
C ASP A 611 -20.63 7.81 -20.01
N GLN A 612 -19.83 8.72 -20.59
CA GLN A 612 -18.59 8.34 -21.25
C GLN A 612 -17.57 7.74 -20.27
N ALA A 613 -17.49 8.25 -19.04
CA ALA A 613 -16.60 7.70 -18.02
C ALA A 613 -16.97 6.26 -17.66
N VAL A 614 -18.26 5.98 -17.42
CA VAL A 614 -18.74 4.62 -17.11
C VAL A 614 -18.58 3.68 -18.31
N GLU A 615 -18.89 4.13 -19.52
CA GLU A 615 -18.64 3.35 -20.75
C GLU A 615 -17.15 3.00 -20.89
N ARG A 616 -16.27 3.99 -20.65
CA ARG A 616 -14.82 3.81 -20.74
C ARG A 616 -14.31 2.81 -19.70
N ILE A 617 -14.80 2.87 -18.45
CA ILE A 617 -14.48 1.88 -17.40
C ILE A 617 -14.84 0.47 -17.89
N LEU A 618 -16.09 0.25 -18.28
CA LEU A 618 -16.60 -1.06 -18.68
C LEU A 618 -15.86 -1.61 -19.89
N LYS A 619 -15.48 -0.74 -20.85
CA LYS A 619 -14.72 -1.11 -22.05
C LYS A 619 -13.27 -1.46 -21.74
N ARG A 620 -12.56 -0.62 -20.98
CA ARG A 620 -11.12 -0.74 -20.78
C ARG A 620 -10.75 -1.84 -19.80
N PHE A 621 -11.55 -2.00 -18.75
CA PHE A 621 -11.36 -3.03 -17.73
C PHE A 621 -12.05 -4.36 -18.07
N ALA A 622 -12.78 -4.47 -19.20
CA ALA A 622 -13.53 -5.66 -19.57
C ALA A 622 -12.74 -6.97 -19.41
N LYS A 623 -11.52 -7.03 -19.95
CA LYS A 623 -10.67 -8.23 -19.84
C LYS A 623 -10.29 -8.60 -18.41
N MET A 624 -10.11 -7.60 -17.54
CA MET A 624 -9.79 -7.84 -16.13
C MET A 624 -11.03 -8.26 -15.35
N ILE A 625 -12.19 -7.65 -15.64
CA ILE A 625 -13.49 -7.99 -15.07
C ILE A 625 -13.85 -9.45 -15.42
N ASP A 626 -13.77 -9.81 -16.70
CA ASP A 626 -14.15 -11.13 -17.22
C ASP A 626 -13.15 -12.24 -16.88
N ALA A 627 -11.96 -11.89 -16.39
CA ALA A 627 -10.95 -12.87 -16.03
C ALA A 627 -11.41 -13.72 -14.82
N PRO A 628 -11.11 -15.03 -14.79
CA PRO A 628 -11.45 -15.90 -13.65
C PRO A 628 -10.57 -15.65 -12.42
N ILE A 629 -9.66 -14.67 -12.47
CA ILE A 629 -8.81 -14.27 -11.35
C ILE A 629 -9.48 -13.16 -10.54
N SER A 630 -9.14 -13.09 -9.26
CA SER A 630 -9.76 -12.21 -8.27
C SER A 630 -9.12 -10.81 -8.15
N THR A 631 -8.19 -10.44 -9.03
CA THR A 631 -7.34 -9.25 -8.94
C THR A 631 -7.16 -8.58 -10.31
N LEU A 632 -6.53 -7.41 -10.33
CA LEU A 632 -6.30 -6.59 -11.52
C LEU A 632 -4.87 -6.71 -12.03
N TYR A 633 -4.73 -6.72 -13.35
CA TYR A 633 -3.44 -6.82 -14.02
C TYR A 633 -2.68 -5.50 -14.01
N GLU A 634 -1.37 -5.56 -14.18
CA GLU A 634 -0.50 -4.40 -14.37
C GLU A 634 -0.85 -3.62 -15.65
N ASN A 635 -1.29 -4.30 -16.72
CA ASN A 635 -1.55 -3.69 -18.02
C ASN A 635 -2.88 -4.18 -18.63
N PHE A 636 -3.54 -3.35 -19.46
CA PHE A 636 -4.81 -3.69 -20.15
C PHE A 636 -4.70 -4.81 -21.23
N GLY A 637 -3.50 -5.32 -21.52
CA GLY A 637 -3.28 -6.38 -22.50
C GLY A 637 -3.42 -5.94 -23.97
N GLY A 638 -2.78 -4.83 -24.37
CA GLY A 638 -2.70 -4.33 -25.75
C GLY A 638 -1.27 -4.29 -26.32
N GLY A 639 -1.05 -5.03 -27.41
CA GLY A 639 0.24 -5.29 -28.10
C GLY A 639 0.49 -6.81 -28.23
N GLU A 640 1.07 -7.30 -29.34
CA GLU A 640 1.16 -8.73 -29.75
C GLU A 640 1.84 -9.74 -28.79
N ASP A 641 2.25 -9.39 -27.57
CA ASP A 641 3.06 -10.27 -26.71
C ASP A 641 2.29 -10.91 -25.54
N ARG A 642 1.76 -12.11 -25.77
CA ARG A 642 0.98 -12.93 -24.82
C ARG A 642 1.81 -13.71 -23.78
N ALA A 643 3.06 -13.32 -23.49
CA ALA A 643 3.90 -14.06 -22.55
C ALA A 643 4.76 -13.23 -21.56
N ASN A 644 4.87 -11.89 -21.68
CA ASN A 644 5.99 -11.15 -21.05
C ASN A 644 5.71 -9.78 -20.35
N HIS A 645 4.47 -9.27 -20.23
CA HIS A 645 4.30 -7.82 -19.98
C HIS A 645 3.62 -7.38 -18.65
N GLY A 646 3.62 -8.18 -17.59
CA GLY A 646 3.31 -7.67 -16.24
C GLY A 646 2.75 -8.73 -15.28
N THR A 647 2.57 -8.35 -14.01
CA THR A 647 1.89 -9.21 -13.03
C THR A 647 0.37 -9.18 -13.24
N ILE A 648 -0.29 -10.19 -12.69
CA ILE A 648 -1.75 -10.23 -12.56
C ILE A 648 -2.27 -9.61 -11.24
N ASN A 649 -1.39 -9.00 -10.44
CA ASN A 649 -1.71 -8.36 -9.17
C ASN A 649 -1.01 -6.99 -9.08
N HIS A 650 -1.63 -5.94 -9.60
CA HIS A 650 -1.05 -4.59 -9.56
C HIS A 650 -2.09 -3.53 -9.20
N ALA A 651 -1.97 -2.95 -8.02
CA ALA A 651 -3.03 -2.11 -7.46
C ALA A 651 -3.10 -0.72 -8.09
N TRP A 652 -2.09 -0.27 -8.84
CA TRP A 652 -2.20 0.97 -9.62
C TRP A 652 -3.37 1.00 -10.64
N SER A 653 -3.98 -0.16 -10.89
CA SER A 653 -5.11 -0.39 -11.80
C SER A 653 -6.45 -0.20 -11.10
N GLY A 654 -6.47 -0.03 -9.78
CA GLY A 654 -7.68 0.08 -8.97
C GLY A 654 -8.29 1.48 -8.94
N GLY A 655 -7.76 2.45 -9.72
CA GLY A 655 -8.29 3.81 -9.77
C GLY A 655 -9.80 3.91 -10.05
N GLY A 656 -10.39 2.92 -10.73
CA GLY A 656 -11.84 2.81 -10.91
C GLY A 656 -12.63 2.76 -9.58
N LEU A 657 -12.10 2.07 -8.56
CA LEU A 657 -12.67 2.04 -7.20
C LEU A 657 -12.78 3.45 -6.62
N THR A 658 -11.72 4.25 -6.74
CA THR A 658 -11.72 5.63 -6.24
C THR A 658 -12.76 6.47 -6.99
N MET A 659 -12.85 6.32 -8.32
CA MET A 659 -13.82 7.05 -9.15
C MET A 659 -15.28 6.70 -8.82
N MET A 660 -15.56 5.43 -8.50
CA MET A 660 -16.89 4.98 -8.11
C MET A 660 -17.39 5.70 -6.85
N HIS A 661 -16.54 5.80 -5.83
CA HIS A 661 -16.89 6.52 -4.60
C HIS A 661 -16.95 8.03 -4.80
N GLN A 662 -15.90 8.59 -5.42
CA GLN A 662 -15.75 10.03 -5.57
C GLN A 662 -16.77 10.66 -6.49
N TYR A 663 -17.08 10.05 -7.61
CA TYR A 663 -17.83 10.69 -8.69
C TYR A 663 -19.15 10.01 -8.96
N ILE A 664 -19.16 8.67 -9.09
CA ILE A 664 -20.40 7.94 -9.39
C ILE A 664 -21.38 8.06 -8.22
N ALA A 665 -20.96 7.67 -7.01
CA ALA A 665 -21.70 7.94 -5.78
C ALA A 665 -21.62 9.41 -5.35
N GLY A 666 -20.49 10.05 -5.64
CA GLY A 666 -20.32 11.50 -5.49
C GLY A 666 -19.80 11.95 -4.12
N VAL A 667 -19.20 11.07 -3.32
CA VAL A 667 -18.75 11.37 -1.95
C VAL A 667 -17.29 11.82 -1.96
N GLN A 668 -17.02 13.08 -1.65
CA GLN A 668 -15.65 13.64 -1.65
C GLN A 668 -15.43 14.64 -0.50
N PRO A 669 -14.26 14.64 0.15
CA PRO A 669 -13.94 15.65 1.16
C PRO A 669 -13.81 17.05 0.52
N THR A 670 -14.42 18.05 1.14
CA THR A 670 -14.28 19.48 0.77
C THR A 670 -13.46 20.27 1.78
N SER A 671 -13.08 19.64 2.89
CA SER A 671 -12.06 20.08 3.82
C SER A 671 -11.34 18.85 4.41
N PRO A 672 -10.20 19.05 5.10
CA PRO A 672 -9.41 17.95 5.63
C PRO A 672 -10.23 16.95 6.47
N ALA A 673 -9.94 15.67 6.27
CA ALA A 673 -10.49 14.54 6.99
C ALA A 673 -12.03 14.41 6.97
N PHE A 674 -12.68 14.90 5.90
CA PHE A 674 -14.14 14.90 5.73
C PHE A 674 -14.91 15.73 6.77
N LYS A 675 -14.27 16.70 7.43
CA LYS A 675 -14.97 17.62 8.34
C LYS A 675 -16.16 18.27 7.62
N THR A 676 -15.93 18.68 6.39
CA THR A 676 -16.98 18.94 5.41
C THR A 676 -16.73 18.07 4.18
N TYR A 677 -17.81 17.63 3.55
CA TYR A 677 -17.73 16.83 2.34
C TYR A 677 -18.89 17.15 1.40
N SER A 678 -18.71 16.80 0.12
CA SER A 678 -19.74 16.93 -0.90
C SER A 678 -20.38 15.58 -1.18
N ILE A 679 -21.67 15.62 -1.53
CA ILE A 679 -22.40 14.53 -2.16
C ILE A 679 -22.91 15.06 -3.49
N ARG A 680 -22.19 14.75 -4.56
CA ARG A 680 -22.49 15.18 -5.94
C ARG A 680 -22.57 13.95 -6.85
N PRO A 681 -23.67 13.18 -6.81
CA PRO A 681 -23.77 11.96 -7.60
C PRO A 681 -23.68 12.26 -9.10
N GLN A 682 -22.97 11.37 -9.80
CA GLN A 682 -22.85 11.34 -11.26
C GLN A 682 -23.18 9.92 -11.75
N MET A 683 -24.44 9.53 -11.53
CA MET A 683 -24.89 8.15 -11.74
C MET A 683 -24.88 7.70 -13.21
N GLY A 684 -24.83 8.64 -14.17
CA GLY A 684 -25.03 8.33 -15.58
C GLY A 684 -26.33 7.58 -15.81
N SER A 685 -26.23 6.41 -16.45
CA SER A 685 -27.34 5.47 -16.67
C SER A 685 -27.73 4.62 -15.45
N LEU A 686 -26.96 4.65 -14.36
CA LEU A 686 -27.23 3.84 -13.18
C LEU A 686 -28.48 4.32 -12.42
N LYS A 687 -29.19 3.37 -11.82
CA LYS A 687 -30.44 3.56 -11.09
C LYS A 687 -30.27 3.37 -9.58
N HIS A 688 -29.38 2.50 -9.14
CA HIS A 688 -29.17 2.21 -7.71
C HIS A 688 -27.69 2.27 -7.36
N ILE A 689 -27.35 2.95 -6.26
CA ILE A 689 -26.01 2.94 -5.69
C ILE A 689 -26.11 2.87 -4.18
N ARG A 690 -25.31 2.01 -3.57
CA ARG A 690 -25.04 2.01 -2.15
C ARG A 690 -23.54 2.14 -1.92
N THR A 691 -23.13 3.07 -1.06
CA THR A 691 -21.72 3.23 -0.69
C THR A 691 -21.54 3.47 0.80
N LYS A 692 -20.40 3.01 1.31
CA LYS A 692 -19.87 3.35 2.63
C LYS A 692 -18.48 3.96 2.45
N VAL A 693 -18.27 5.11 3.10
CA VAL A 693 -16.97 5.80 3.11
C VAL A 693 -16.50 5.95 4.56
N PRO A 694 -15.39 5.29 4.95
CA PRO A 694 -14.82 5.43 6.28
C PRO A 694 -14.23 6.83 6.50
N THR A 695 -14.48 7.42 7.66
CA THR A 695 -13.86 8.69 8.06
C THR A 695 -13.47 8.63 9.54
N GLN A 696 -12.60 9.53 10.00
CA GLN A 696 -12.24 9.63 11.42
C GLN A 696 -13.43 9.98 12.34
N PHE A 697 -14.52 10.50 11.77
CA PHE A 697 -15.74 10.87 12.49
C PHE A 697 -16.78 9.74 12.53
N GLY A 698 -16.53 8.63 11.84
CA GLY A 698 -17.45 7.52 11.60
C GLY A 698 -17.73 7.31 10.12
N THR A 699 -18.51 6.28 9.79
CA THR A 699 -18.80 5.91 8.40
C THR A 699 -19.90 6.78 7.79
N ILE A 700 -19.63 7.40 6.64
CA ILE A 700 -20.67 7.98 5.80
C ILE A 700 -21.35 6.83 5.06
N GLU A 701 -22.66 6.67 5.23
CA GLU A 701 -23.44 5.68 4.47
C GLU A 701 -24.42 6.41 3.56
N LEU A 702 -24.40 6.05 2.28
CA LEU A 702 -25.21 6.67 1.24
C LEU A 702 -25.91 5.60 0.41
N GLU A 703 -27.20 5.79 0.20
CA GLU A 703 -27.98 5.02 -0.77
C GLU A 703 -28.72 5.96 -1.71
N LEU A 704 -28.66 5.68 -3.00
CA LEU A 704 -29.27 6.43 -4.09
C LEU A 704 -30.19 5.51 -4.89
N ASN A 705 -31.41 5.97 -5.15
CA ASN A 705 -32.42 5.26 -5.93
C ASN A 705 -33.05 6.22 -6.94
N LYS A 706 -32.90 5.94 -8.23
CA LYS A 706 -33.49 6.71 -9.33
C LYS A 706 -34.60 5.89 -9.99
N THR A 707 -35.82 6.39 -9.93
CA THR A 707 -36.99 5.74 -10.55
C THR A 707 -37.01 5.96 -12.06
N GLU A 708 -37.83 5.18 -12.78
CA GLU A 708 -38.05 5.38 -14.23
C GLU A 708 -38.74 6.71 -14.55
N SER A 709 -39.57 7.21 -13.64
CA SER A 709 -40.18 8.55 -13.74
C SER A 709 -39.18 9.68 -13.54
N GLY A 710 -37.93 9.37 -13.16
CA GLY A 710 -36.84 10.33 -12.98
C GLY A 710 -36.64 10.77 -11.53
N VAL A 711 -37.49 10.37 -10.59
CA VAL A 711 -37.36 10.75 -9.17
C VAL A 711 -36.06 10.19 -8.60
N LEU A 712 -35.27 11.02 -7.93
CA LEU A 712 -34.05 10.62 -7.24
C LEU A 712 -34.28 10.67 -5.73
N ALA A 713 -34.32 9.49 -5.10
CA ALA A 713 -34.32 9.32 -3.65
C ALA A 713 -32.90 9.07 -3.13
N MET A 714 -32.56 9.68 -2.00
CA MET A 714 -31.26 9.58 -1.34
C MET A 714 -31.47 9.36 0.16
N ASN A 715 -30.87 8.30 0.71
CA ASN A 715 -30.74 8.09 2.15
C ASN A 715 -29.27 8.33 2.55
N LEU A 716 -29.05 9.24 3.49
CA LEU A 716 -27.73 9.59 4.00
C LEU A 716 -27.66 9.38 5.52
N ASN A 717 -26.69 8.60 5.98
CA ASN A 717 -26.22 8.59 7.36
C ASN A 717 -24.91 9.38 7.44
N SER A 718 -24.96 10.60 7.97
CA SER A 718 -23.84 11.52 8.09
C SER A 718 -23.25 11.45 9.51
N PRO A 719 -21.94 11.16 9.69
CA PRO A 719 -21.32 11.02 11.00
C PRO A 719 -21.36 12.31 11.82
N LYS A 720 -21.28 12.17 13.15
CA LYS A 720 -21.21 13.31 14.07
C LYS A 720 -20.08 14.26 13.70
N GLU A 721 -20.26 15.54 13.97
CA GLU A 721 -19.27 16.59 13.74
C GLU A 721 -18.87 16.83 12.27
N THR A 722 -19.61 16.27 11.31
CA THR A 722 -19.42 16.53 9.88
C THR A 722 -20.53 17.40 9.30
N THR A 723 -20.29 17.95 8.10
CA THR A 723 -21.30 18.69 7.33
C THR A 723 -21.23 18.29 5.86
N ALA A 724 -22.37 17.89 5.30
CA ALA A 724 -22.49 17.47 3.91
C ALA A 724 -23.05 18.61 3.05
N THR A 725 -22.42 18.90 1.92
CA THR A 725 -22.99 19.71 0.83
C THR A 725 -23.54 18.78 -0.25
N VAL A 726 -24.85 18.64 -0.33
CA VAL A 726 -25.53 17.81 -1.33
C VAL A 726 -25.85 18.66 -2.56
N ALA A 727 -25.45 18.20 -3.74
CA ALA A 727 -25.70 18.86 -5.02
C ALA A 727 -26.30 17.86 -6.02
N LEU A 728 -27.64 17.83 -6.11
CA LEU A 728 -28.37 16.87 -6.93
C LEU A 728 -28.61 17.41 -8.35
N PRO A 729 -28.43 16.58 -9.40
CA PRO A 729 -28.67 16.99 -10.79
C PRO A 729 -30.16 17.25 -11.04
N LEU A 730 -30.47 18.39 -11.66
CA LEU A 730 -31.82 18.71 -12.12
C LEU A 730 -32.03 18.21 -13.56
N THR A 731 -33.22 17.71 -13.83
CA THR A 731 -33.75 17.52 -15.19
C THR A 731 -34.91 18.47 -15.41
N GLU A 732 -35.32 18.72 -16.66
CA GLU A 732 -36.45 19.62 -16.95
C GLU A 732 -37.76 19.25 -16.24
N LYS A 733 -37.92 17.97 -15.89
CA LYS A 733 -39.11 17.46 -15.20
C LYS A 733 -39.07 17.70 -13.69
N MET A 734 -37.88 17.91 -13.13
CA MET A 734 -37.69 18.03 -11.69
C MET A 734 -37.95 19.45 -11.22
N ASN A 735 -38.86 19.60 -10.27
CA ASN A 735 -39.26 20.90 -9.75
C ASN A 735 -39.42 20.94 -8.23
N THR A 736 -39.28 19.82 -7.53
CA THR A 736 -39.53 19.73 -6.08
C THR A 736 -38.45 18.93 -5.37
N LEU A 737 -37.86 19.51 -4.32
CA LEU A 737 -36.93 18.83 -3.41
C LEU A 737 -37.57 18.72 -2.03
N THR A 738 -37.60 17.50 -1.48
CA THR A 738 -38.02 17.25 -0.10
C THR A 738 -36.86 16.72 0.74
N VAL A 739 -36.86 17.09 2.02
CA VAL A 739 -35.90 16.61 3.04
C VAL A 739 -36.68 16.18 4.27
N ASN A 740 -36.57 14.91 4.64
CA ASN A 740 -37.36 14.25 5.68
C ASN A 740 -38.86 14.52 5.53
N GLY A 741 -39.36 14.46 4.29
CA GLY A 741 -40.76 14.73 3.93
C GLY A 741 -41.15 16.21 3.83
N ASN A 742 -40.28 17.15 4.22
CA ASN A 742 -40.55 18.59 4.13
C ASN A 742 -40.13 19.13 2.77
N VAL A 743 -41.00 19.85 2.07
CA VAL A 743 -40.63 20.56 0.84
C VAL A 743 -39.68 21.71 1.17
N VAL A 744 -38.44 21.64 0.71
CA VAL A 744 -37.40 22.66 0.95
C VAL A 744 -37.15 23.55 -0.27
N TRP A 745 -37.53 23.08 -1.46
CA TRP A 745 -37.50 23.84 -2.71
C TRP A 745 -38.62 23.34 -3.63
N ALA A 746 -39.37 24.27 -4.24
CA ALA A 746 -40.42 23.95 -5.20
C ALA A 746 -40.60 25.09 -6.20
N GLY A 747 -40.70 24.77 -7.49
CA GLY A 747 -41.02 25.75 -8.55
C GLY A 747 -40.02 26.91 -8.61
N GLY A 748 -38.73 26.64 -8.39
CA GLY A 748 -37.67 27.66 -8.36
C GLY A 748 -37.56 28.45 -7.05
N ALA A 749 -38.51 28.31 -6.12
CA ALA A 749 -38.52 29.06 -4.87
C ALA A 749 -38.03 28.21 -3.68
N LYS A 750 -37.21 28.82 -2.81
CA LYS A 750 -36.83 28.28 -1.50
C LYS A 750 -38.07 28.18 -0.59
N LYS A 751 -38.12 27.12 0.23
CA LYS A 751 -39.10 26.91 1.30
C LYS A 751 -38.39 26.72 2.66
N ASN A 752 -39.15 26.51 3.72
CA ASN A 752 -38.60 26.28 5.05
C ASN A 752 -37.86 24.93 5.11
N CYS A 753 -36.63 24.96 5.61
CA CYS A 753 -35.83 23.76 5.81
C CYS A 753 -36.07 23.19 7.21
N PRO A 754 -36.06 21.85 7.39
CA PRO A 754 -36.02 21.25 8.72
C PRO A 754 -34.72 21.62 9.44
N ALA A 755 -34.70 21.47 10.77
CA ALA A 755 -33.52 21.74 11.59
C ALA A 755 -32.31 20.94 11.09
N GLY A 756 -31.15 21.59 10.96
CA GLY A 756 -29.92 20.98 10.43
C GLY A 756 -29.83 20.94 8.90
N CYS A 757 -30.85 21.41 8.17
CA CYS A 757 -30.84 21.56 6.71
C CYS A 757 -30.82 23.04 6.31
N ARG A 758 -30.03 23.39 5.30
CA ARG A 758 -29.95 24.74 4.73
C ARG A 758 -29.93 24.71 3.20
N PHE A 759 -30.94 25.30 2.58
CA PHE A 759 -30.97 25.48 1.13
C PHE A 759 -29.91 26.52 0.68
N GLN A 760 -29.10 26.13 -0.31
CA GLN A 760 -27.96 26.91 -0.82
C GLN A 760 -28.20 27.53 -2.21
N GLY A 761 -29.27 27.12 -2.90
CA GLY A 761 -29.60 27.63 -4.23
C GLY A 761 -29.59 26.57 -5.32
N VAL A 762 -29.79 27.04 -6.55
CA VAL A 762 -29.65 26.24 -7.78
C VAL A 762 -28.53 26.84 -8.61
N THR A 763 -27.46 26.07 -8.84
CA THR A 763 -26.33 26.49 -9.67
C THR A 763 -25.80 25.29 -10.46
N ASP A 764 -25.32 25.53 -11.68
CA ASP A 764 -24.80 24.50 -12.60
C ASP A 764 -25.79 23.35 -12.84
N ASN A 765 -27.07 23.69 -13.02
CA ASN A 765 -28.17 22.72 -13.17
C ASN A 765 -28.25 21.70 -12.02
N ARG A 766 -27.89 22.13 -10.80
CA ARG A 766 -27.98 21.33 -9.58
C ARG A 766 -28.66 22.10 -8.47
N VAL A 767 -29.58 21.43 -7.77
CA VAL A 767 -30.16 21.94 -6.53
C VAL A 767 -29.22 21.61 -5.37
N ARG A 768 -28.93 22.60 -4.52
CA ARG A 768 -27.93 22.49 -3.46
C ARG A 768 -28.53 22.70 -2.08
N ILE A 769 -28.19 21.79 -1.18
CA ILE A 769 -28.51 21.88 0.25
C ILE A 769 -27.27 21.52 1.06
N GLU A 770 -27.20 22.08 2.25
CA GLU A 770 -26.23 21.71 3.28
C GLU A 770 -26.96 20.98 4.40
N LEU A 771 -26.36 19.89 4.88
CA LEU A 771 -26.92 19.02 5.90
C LEU A 771 -25.89 18.84 7.02
N ALA A 772 -26.32 19.03 8.26
CA ALA A 772 -25.55 18.65 9.43
C ALA A 772 -25.47 17.12 9.58
N ALA A 773 -24.65 16.64 10.52
CA ALA A 773 -24.63 15.23 10.93
C ALA A 773 -26.04 14.69 11.26
N GLY A 774 -26.29 13.43 10.92
CA GLY A 774 -27.58 12.77 11.17
C GLY A 774 -28.07 11.90 10.02
N LYS A 775 -29.30 11.42 10.15
CA LYS A 775 -29.99 10.62 9.13
C LYS A 775 -30.91 11.51 8.29
N TRP A 776 -30.77 11.43 6.98
CA TRP A 776 -31.51 12.27 6.04
C TRP A 776 -32.12 11.42 4.94
N ALA A 777 -33.41 11.61 4.70
CA ALA A 777 -34.12 11.12 3.52
C ALA A 777 -34.40 12.31 2.61
N ILE A 778 -33.86 12.29 1.40
CA ILE A 778 -33.95 13.39 0.43
C ILE A 778 -34.61 12.84 -0.83
N GLU A 779 -35.53 13.58 -1.41
CA GLU A 779 -36.21 13.17 -2.63
C GLU A 779 -36.32 14.37 -3.59
N LEU A 780 -35.77 14.21 -4.78
CA LEU A 780 -35.86 15.17 -5.88
C LEU A 780 -36.82 14.63 -6.93
N LYS A 781 -37.96 15.31 -7.09
CA LYS A 781 -39.04 14.97 -8.01
C LYS A 781 -39.09 15.93 -9.18
#